data_AF-A0A1G0ZXA9-F1
#
_entry.id   AF-A0A1G0ZXA9-F1
#
_cell.length_a   1.000
_cell.length_b   1.000
_cell.length_c   1.000
_cell.angle_alpha   90.00
_cell.angle_beta   90.00
_cell.angle_gamma   90.00
#
_symmetry.space_group_name_H-M   'P 1'
#
loop_
_entity.id
_entity.type
_entity.pdbx_description
1 polymer ?
#
loop_
_entity_poly.entity_id
_entity_poly.type
_entity_poly.pdbx_seq_one_letter_code
_entity_poly.pdbx_strand_id
1 'polypeptide(L)'
;MPGSGLKETVGRSSAKRMVTPVSQVLTPEGIQVELPGMRPQAVALSPDGRLLVTSGKTNELVVVDPDTGTIRQRVSLPSSAQKEPRPETASANILKPDVKGQLSYTGLVFSPDGKRIYMSNVNGNIKVFNVDAAGSVTGSFSIPLPPADAPRRKDDIPAGLTLSPDGKRLYAALNLSNRLAEMDAENGNVLRLFDVGVAPYDVKMVGSKVYVSNWGGRRPGPGDLTGPAGRGTEVKVDPVRNIACEGSVSVVDLVSGKVSSEILTGLHASALAVSPDGGYVVCANAACDNLSVIDTRTDVVIETIWVKKSPSDIFGASPNALCFDTKGKTLYVANGTQNAVAVIDFHPADHKSGLTGLIPVGWFPAAITFDERRSMLHVANIKGLARDKSPNKRGSGMGYNSHQYYGSLSLVPVPKRKDLDALSSVVWRNYRYQRLAEAKLPPRPGLIPKPVPERIGEPSVFKHVVYIIKENRTYDQVLGDEKRGNGDASLCIFGKDITPNQHKMVNDFVLLDNTYCCGLLSADGHQWSTTAFATDYMEKSFAGFPRSYPDGMGENECDALAYSPTGFIWDHVLAHGKTLRNYGEFCGPTVRWCDESKKGKPDFLACYRTWKGESNEVVFSCYPTVETLRPYTPTNYVGWEMTVPDQYRADFIIRELKEYESRNEFPNLVIICLPNDHTSGTSKTAPTPVAHAADNDLAFGRIVDAISHSKFWKETVIFAIEDDPQDGWDHVSGYRTTAYCVSPYTKRGAVISAQYNTTSLLRTIEQILGLPPMNQFDMTATPMFDCFTDSPDFTPYTVLQNNVPINQMNPDPAKVSDSLLRRHAYASARLPLNMPDQCPEDLLNRILWHAMKGSAAPYPAWAVTADEDD
;
A
#
# COMPACT_ATOMS: atom_id res chain seq x y z
N MET A 1 -16.76 30.48 1.00
CA MET A 1 -17.03 29.26 1.80
C MET A 1 -15.74 28.46 1.83
N PRO A 2 -15.02 28.37 2.96
CA PRO A 2 -13.93 27.42 3.05
C PRO A 2 -14.54 26.02 3.08
N GLY A 3 -14.40 25.24 2.00
CA GLY A 3 -14.70 23.80 2.06
C GLY A 3 -15.83 23.23 1.21
N SER A 4 -16.14 23.76 0.02
CA SER A 4 -16.80 22.86 -0.95
C SER A 4 -15.79 21.78 -1.34
N GLY A 5 -16.10 20.52 -1.07
CA GLY A 5 -15.23 19.41 -1.50
C GLY A 5 -14.97 19.45 -3.00
N LEU A 6 -13.82 18.90 -3.44
CA LEU A 6 -13.55 18.71 -4.86
C LEU A 6 -14.71 17.91 -5.45
N LYS A 7 -15.34 18.37 -6.54
CA LYS A 7 -16.37 17.56 -7.23
C LYS A 7 -15.78 16.75 -8.40
N GLU A 8 -14.47 16.89 -8.61
CA GLU A 8 -13.77 16.11 -9.62
C GLU A 8 -13.72 14.64 -9.18
N THR A 9 -13.74 13.74 -10.14
CA THR A 9 -13.57 12.31 -9.91
C THR A 9 -12.09 11.94 -9.99
N VAL A 10 -11.70 10.87 -9.30
CA VAL A 10 -10.35 10.29 -9.44
C VAL A 10 -10.18 9.78 -10.87
N GLY A 11 -9.03 10.08 -11.49
CA GLY A 11 -8.79 9.74 -12.88
C GLY A 11 -7.97 10.78 -13.63
N ARG A 12 -7.82 10.59 -14.94
CA ARG A 12 -7.14 11.55 -15.82
C ARG A 12 -8.14 12.51 -16.45
N SER A 13 -7.89 13.81 -16.32
CA SER A 13 -8.62 14.85 -17.07
C SER A 13 -7.88 15.34 -18.31
N SER A 14 -6.57 15.09 -18.43
CA SER A 14 -5.80 15.30 -19.66
C SER A 14 -4.51 14.48 -19.66
N ALA A 15 -3.76 14.49 -20.77
CA ALA A 15 -2.43 13.85 -20.83
C ALA A 15 -1.42 14.39 -19.79
N LYS A 16 -1.64 15.61 -19.29
CA LYS A 16 -0.75 16.28 -18.31
C LYS A 16 -1.42 16.55 -16.97
N ARG A 17 -2.62 16.01 -16.71
CA ARG A 17 -3.33 16.23 -15.45
C ARG A 17 -4.10 15.00 -14.99
N MET A 18 -3.82 14.57 -13.77
CA MET A 18 -4.47 13.44 -13.11
C MET A 18 -4.85 13.81 -11.68
N VAL A 19 -6.01 13.34 -11.21
CA VAL A 19 -6.41 13.40 -9.80
C VAL A 19 -6.28 12.01 -9.20
N THR A 20 -5.60 11.93 -8.05
CA THR A 20 -5.33 10.66 -7.35
C THR A 20 -6.41 10.37 -6.29
N PRO A 21 -6.59 9.10 -5.89
CA PRO A 21 -7.49 8.71 -4.79
C PRO A 21 -7.12 9.32 -3.43
N VAL A 22 -5.91 9.87 -3.28
CA VAL A 22 -5.46 10.59 -2.08
C VAL A 22 -5.64 12.12 -2.21
N SER A 23 -6.52 12.56 -3.12
CA SER A 23 -6.87 13.98 -3.31
C SER A 23 -5.71 14.89 -3.73
N GLN A 24 -4.66 14.33 -4.34
CA GLN A 24 -3.59 15.10 -4.97
C GLN A 24 -3.88 15.29 -6.46
N VAL A 25 -3.29 16.32 -7.04
CA VAL A 25 -3.26 16.55 -8.49
C VAL A 25 -1.84 16.30 -8.99
N LEU A 26 -1.69 15.65 -10.14
CA LEU A 26 -0.41 15.45 -10.80
C LEU A 26 -0.35 16.30 -12.07
N THR A 27 0.73 17.06 -12.23
CA THR A 27 1.04 17.81 -13.47
C THR A 27 2.52 17.66 -13.80
N PRO A 28 2.95 16.48 -14.27
CA PRO A 28 4.36 16.16 -14.42
C PRO A 28 5.02 16.99 -15.54
N GLU A 29 6.27 17.40 -15.31
CA GLU A 29 7.11 18.06 -16.32
C GLU A 29 7.75 17.08 -17.29
N GLY A 30 8.15 17.58 -18.46
CA GLY A 30 8.88 16.78 -19.45
C GLY A 30 8.03 15.76 -20.21
N ILE A 31 8.71 14.81 -20.85
CA ILE A 31 8.06 13.74 -21.62
C ILE A 31 7.63 12.63 -20.64
N GLN A 32 6.38 12.22 -20.72
CA GLN A 32 5.86 11.09 -19.95
C GLN A 32 5.80 9.85 -20.84
N VAL A 33 6.57 8.82 -20.47
CA VAL A 33 6.55 7.51 -21.13
C VAL A 33 5.65 6.59 -20.32
N GLU A 34 4.50 6.26 -20.86
CA GLU A 34 3.52 5.41 -20.19
C GLU A 34 3.92 3.94 -20.29
N LEU A 35 3.78 3.21 -19.17
CA LEU A 35 4.11 1.80 -19.07
C LEU A 35 2.90 1.02 -18.53
N PRO A 36 1.85 0.81 -19.35
CA PRO A 36 0.67 0.06 -18.94
C PRO A 36 1.05 -1.34 -18.46
N GLY A 37 0.45 -1.77 -17.35
CA GLY A 37 0.74 -3.03 -16.66
C GLY A 37 1.95 -3.01 -15.73
N MET A 38 2.80 -1.98 -15.79
CA MET A 38 4.06 -1.95 -15.06
C MET A 38 4.05 -0.93 -13.91
N ARG A 39 4.64 -1.32 -12.78
CA ARG A 39 5.12 -0.40 -11.72
C ARG A 39 6.66 -0.33 -11.81
N PRO A 40 7.26 0.63 -12.54
CA PRO A 40 8.71 0.66 -12.80
C PRO A 40 9.51 1.06 -11.55
N GLN A 41 10.15 0.10 -10.89
CA GLN A 41 10.84 0.35 -9.60
C GLN A 41 12.30 0.77 -9.77
N ALA A 42 12.90 0.58 -10.96
CA ALA A 42 14.26 1.01 -11.26
C ALA A 42 14.41 1.58 -12.68
N VAL A 43 15.37 2.47 -12.84
CA VAL A 43 15.80 3.03 -14.13
C VAL A 43 17.32 3.09 -14.18
N ALA A 44 17.91 2.75 -15.32
CA ALA A 44 19.35 2.83 -15.53
C ALA A 44 19.66 3.41 -16.91
N LEU A 45 20.68 4.26 -16.97
CA LEU A 45 21.22 4.82 -18.21
C LEU A 45 22.55 4.12 -18.53
N SER A 46 22.78 3.77 -19.79
CA SER A 46 24.04 3.19 -20.23
C SER A 46 25.21 4.17 -20.04
N PRO A 47 26.45 3.70 -19.83
CA PRO A 47 27.61 4.58 -19.61
C PRO A 47 27.85 5.60 -20.73
N ASP A 48 27.46 5.30 -21.97
CA ASP A 48 27.56 6.19 -23.13
C ASP A 48 26.32 7.10 -23.34
N GLY A 49 25.32 6.99 -22.45
CA GLY A 49 24.07 7.73 -22.48
C GLY A 49 23.16 7.38 -23.64
N ARG A 50 23.35 6.26 -24.36
CA ARG A 50 22.55 5.92 -25.54
C ARG A 50 21.30 5.10 -25.26
N LEU A 51 21.29 4.34 -24.17
CA LEU A 51 20.19 3.45 -23.80
C LEU A 51 19.68 3.77 -22.40
N LEU A 52 18.38 3.98 -22.28
CA LEU A 52 17.68 4.02 -21.01
C LEU A 52 16.92 2.70 -20.84
N VAL A 53 17.00 2.07 -19.67
CA VAL A 53 16.26 0.85 -19.39
C VAL A 53 15.50 0.95 -18.08
N THR A 54 14.36 0.29 -18.00
CA THR A 54 13.53 0.19 -16.79
C THR A 54 12.89 -1.18 -16.66
N SER A 55 12.56 -1.57 -15.44
CA SER A 55 11.84 -2.80 -15.11
C SER A 55 11.06 -2.60 -13.81
N GLY A 56 10.17 -3.54 -13.47
CA GLY A 56 9.23 -3.40 -12.38
C GLY A 56 8.39 -4.65 -12.13
N LYS A 57 7.13 -4.43 -11.71
CA LYS A 57 6.09 -5.46 -11.51
C LYS A 57 5.59 -6.09 -12.83
N THR A 58 6.51 -6.55 -13.69
CA THR A 58 6.26 -7.26 -14.97
C THR A 58 7.43 -8.18 -15.30
N ASN A 59 7.22 -9.13 -16.20
CA ASN A 59 8.21 -10.11 -16.66
C ASN A 59 9.03 -9.65 -17.88
N GLU A 60 9.39 -8.37 -17.92
CA GLU A 60 10.12 -7.75 -19.02
C GLU A 60 11.05 -6.62 -18.57
N LEU A 61 12.13 -6.42 -19.32
CA LEU A 61 12.97 -5.24 -19.31
C LEU A 61 12.56 -4.34 -20.49
N VAL A 62 12.31 -3.07 -20.24
CA VAL A 62 11.91 -2.11 -21.27
C VAL A 62 13.09 -1.22 -21.63
N VAL A 63 13.43 -1.15 -22.91
CA VAL A 63 14.47 -0.28 -23.47
C VAL A 63 13.79 0.93 -24.09
N VAL A 64 14.19 2.11 -23.64
CA VAL A 64 13.62 3.40 -24.02
C VAL A 64 14.71 4.25 -24.69
N ASP A 65 14.30 4.96 -25.74
CA ASP A 65 15.09 6.02 -26.34
C ASP A 65 15.12 7.24 -25.39
N PRO A 66 16.27 7.64 -24.84
CA PRO A 66 16.34 8.75 -23.89
C PRO A 66 16.03 10.11 -24.52
N ASP A 67 16.16 10.29 -25.85
CA ASP A 67 15.86 11.56 -26.51
C ASP A 67 14.35 11.77 -26.68
N THR A 68 13.63 10.71 -27.04
CA THR A 68 12.22 10.80 -27.45
C THR A 68 11.24 10.19 -26.47
N GLY A 69 11.72 9.34 -25.55
CA GLY A 69 10.86 8.51 -24.70
C GLY A 69 10.22 7.32 -25.43
N THR A 70 10.57 7.08 -26.70
CA THR A 70 10.00 5.97 -27.48
C THR A 70 10.51 4.64 -26.94
N ILE A 71 9.60 3.68 -26.70
CA ILE A 71 9.98 2.31 -26.36
C ILE A 71 10.60 1.66 -27.59
N ARG A 72 11.90 1.34 -27.51
CA ARG A 72 12.66 0.67 -28.58
C ARG A 72 12.50 -0.83 -28.54
N GLN A 73 12.50 -1.43 -27.34
CA GLN A 73 12.42 -2.88 -27.15
C GLN A 73 11.70 -3.22 -25.85
N ARG A 74 11.00 -4.36 -25.86
CA ARG A 74 10.51 -5.07 -24.67
C ARG A 74 11.19 -6.42 -24.67
N VAL A 75 11.99 -6.69 -23.65
CA VAL A 75 12.87 -7.86 -23.60
C VAL A 75 12.38 -8.78 -22.48
N SER A 76 11.93 -9.98 -22.84
CA SER A 76 11.52 -10.99 -21.86
C SER A 76 12.69 -11.36 -20.94
N LEU A 77 12.37 -11.67 -19.67
CA LEU A 77 13.39 -12.07 -18.71
C LEU A 77 13.97 -13.45 -19.08
N PRO A 78 15.31 -13.63 -19.02
CA PRO A 78 15.91 -14.93 -19.28
C PRO A 78 15.45 -15.97 -18.25
N SER A 79 15.35 -17.22 -18.70
CA SER A 79 14.92 -18.35 -17.87
C SER A 79 15.76 -18.48 -16.59
N SER A 80 15.12 -18.74 -15.45
CA SER A 80 15.83 -19.08 -14.21
C SER A 80 16.59 -20.42 -14.31
N ALA A 81 16.27 -21.26 -15.29
CA ALA A 81 16.99 -22.50 -15.59
C ALA A 81 18.24 -22.30 -16.48
N GLN A 82 18.37 -21.13 -17.13
CA GLN A 82 19.54 -20.81 -17.95
C GLN A 82 20.62 -20.18 -17.09
N LYS A 83 21.56 -21.01 -16.61
CA LYS A 83 22.63 -20.59 -15.68
C LYS A 83 23.99 -20.40 -16.35
N GLU A 84 24.15 -20.89 -17.57
CA GLU A 84 25.42 -20.84 -18.30
C GLU A 84 25.64 -19.45 -18.94
N PRO A 85 26.72 -18.73 -18.61
CA PRO A 85 26.99 -17.40 -19.16
C PRO A 85 27.36 -17.39 -20.64
N ARG A 86 27.96 -18.49 -21.12
CA ARG A 86 28.43 -18.70 -22.49
C ARG A 86 28.19 -20.16 -22.87
N PRO A 87 26.96 -20.55 -23.21
CA PRO A 87 26.68 -21.94 -23.55
C PRO A 87 27.34 -22.27 -24.90
N GLU A 88 28.03 -23.42 -24.98
CA GLU A 88 28.69 -23.87 -26.22
C GLU A 88 27.68 -24.22 -27.33
N THR A 89 26.45 -24.53 -26.95
CA THR A 89 25.31 -24.77 -27.85
C THR A 89 24.10 -23.95 -27.39
N ALA A 90 23.22 -23.56 -28.31
CA ALA A 90 22.03 -22.79 -27.96
C ALA A 90 21.14 -23.58 -26.98
N SER A 91 20.96 -23.05 -25.77
CA SER A 91 20.14 -23.69 -24.73
C SER A 91 18.66 -23.70 -25.13
N ALA A 92 17.97 -24.82 -24.96
CA ALA A 92 16.52 -24.90 -25.15
C ALA A 92 15.73 -23.97 -24.20
N ASN A 93 16.35 -23.52 -23.10
CA ASN A 93 15.74 -22.60 -22.14
C ASN A 93 15.65 -21.16 -22.67
N ILE A 94 16.41 -20.80 -23.71
CA ILE A 94 16.32 -19.46 -24.31
C ILE A 94 14.94 -19.19 -24.93
N LEU A 95 14.21 -20.26 -25.27
CA LEU A 95 12.84 -20.22 -25.77
C LEU A 95 11.79 -20.30 -24.65
N LYS A 96 12.21 -20.31 -23.37
CA LYS A 96 11.35 -20.45 -22.19
C LYS A 96 11.62 -19.28 -21.23
N PRO A 97 11.19 -18.06 -21.58
CA PRO A 97 11.39 -16.89 -20.74
C PRO A 97 10.79 -17.09 -19.35
N ASP A 98 11.32 -16.36 -18.36
CA ASP A 98 10.79 -16.39 -17.01
C ASP A 98 9.55 -15.49 -16.91
N VAL A 99 8.37 -16.10 -17.06
CA VAL A 99 7.09 -15.40 -17.03
C VAL A 99 6.65 -14.94 -15.64
N LYS A 100 7.30 -15.44 -14.57
CA LYS A 100 6.98 -15.09 -13.17
C LYS A 100 8.00 -14.13 -12.55
N GLY A 101 9.12 -13.90 -13.25
CA GLY A 101 10.16 -12.99 -12.78
C GLY A 101 9.66 -11.55 -12.77
N GLN A 102 10.05 -10.81 -11.74
CA GLN A 102 9.73 -9.39 -11.56
C GLN A 102 10.93 -8.70 -10.91
N LEU A 103 11.14 -7.42 -11.20
CA LEU A 103 12.14 -6.64 -10.47
C LEU A 103 11.77 -6.61 -8.98
N SER A 104 12.77 -6.72 -8.11
CA SER A 104 12.61 -6.48 -6.66
C SER A 104 12.39 -4.99 -6.36
N TYR A 105 12.56 -4.56 -5.11
CA TYR A 105 12.42 -3.17 -4.67
C TYR A 105 13.27 -2.15 -5.47
N THR A 106 14.43 -2.59 -5.95
CA THR A 106 15.41 -1.87 -6.78
C THR A 106 16.38 -2.91 -7.41
N GLY A 107 17.44 -2.46 -8.09
CA GLY A 107 18.52 -3.31 -8.58
C GLY A 107 18.51 -3.49 -10.09
N LEU A 108 18.93 -2.45 -10.82
CA LEU A 108 19.10 -2.46 -12.27
C LEU A 108 20.34 -1.66 -12.62
N VAL A 109 21.38 -2.30 -13.18
CA VAL A 109 22.67 -1.65 -13.46
C VAL A 109 23.29 -2.15 -14.76
N PHE A 110 24.02 -1.28 -15.45
CA PHE A 110 24.91 -1.67 -16.55
C PHE A 110 26.28 -2.09 -16.04
N SER A 111 26.95 -2.98 -16.77
CA SER A 111 28.41 -3.15 -16.62
C SER A 111 29.13 -1.85 -16.99
N PRO A 112 30.34 -1.58 -16.46
CA PRO A 112 31.10 -0.36 -16.77
C PRO A 112 31.38 -0.16 -18.27
N ASP A 113 31.51 -1.26 -19.04
CA ASP A 113 31.71 -1.24 -20.48
C ASP A 113 30.41 -1.12 -21.30
N GLY A 114 29.25 -1.10 -20.63
CA GLY A 114 27.92 -1.00 -21.23
C GLY A 114 27.42 -2.25 -21.95
N LYS A 115 28.18 -3.35 -21.94
CA LYS A 115 27.85 -4.57 -22.71
C LYS A 115 26.89 -5.52 -22.01
N ARG A 116 26.65 -5.34 -20.71
CA ARG A 116 25.73 -6.17 -19.92
C ARG A 116 24.82 -5.31 -19.06
N ILE A 117 23.64 -5.85 -18.78
CA ILE A 117 22.68 -5.31 -17.80
C ILE A 117 22.42 -6.41 -16.78
N TYR A 118 22.41 -6.04 -15.50
CA TYR A 118 22.08 -6.92 -14.37
C TYR A 118 20.83 -6.40 -13.68
N MET A 119 19.90 -7.30 -13.39
CA MET A 119 18.60 -6.98 -12.80
C MET A 119 18.27 -7.94 -11.64
N SER A 120 17.97 -7.40 -10.47
CA SER A 120 17.54 -8.17 -9.30
C SER A 120 16.12 -8.69 -9.47
N ASN A 121 15.96 -10.01 -9.52
CA ASN A 121 14.66 -10.65 -9.61
C ASN A 121 14.19 -11.08 -8.23
N VAL A 122 12.97 -10.68 -7.87
CA VAL A 122 12.37 -10.94 -6.55
C VAL A 122 12.34 -12.42 -6.19
N ASN A 123 12.36 -13.33 -7.19
CA ASN A 123 12.36 -14.78 -7.00
C ASN A 123 13.77 -15.39 -6.81
N GLY A 124 14.73 -14.66 -6.23
CA GLY A 124 16.01 -15.23 -5.76
C GLY A 124 17.09 -15.44 -6.82
N ASN A 125 17.11 -14.64 -7.88
CA ASN A 125 18.22 -14.64 -8.84
C ASN A 125 18.48 -13.24 -9.43
N ILE A 126 19.59 -13.10 -10.15
CA ILE A 126 19.89 -11.89 -10.93
C ILE A 126 19.79 -12.23 -12.41
N LYS A 127 18.95 -11.51 -13.15
CA LYS A 127 18.83 -11.63 -14.60
C LYS A 127 19.95 -10.85 -15.27
N VAL A 128 20.59 -11.47 -16.27
CA VAL A 128 21.67 -10.87 -17.05
C VAL A 128 21.24 -10.73 -18.49
N PHE A 129 21.49 -9.58 -19.09
CA PHE A 129 21.22 -9.28 -20.49
C PHE A 129 22.51 -8.86 -21.19
N ASN A 130 22.62 -9.15 -22.48
CA ASN A 130 23.67 -8.64 -23.34
C ASN A 130 23.19 -7.40 -24.09
N VAL A 131 24.11 -6.47 -24.33
CA VAL A 131 23.89 -5.27 -25.14
C VAL A 131 24.88 -5.33 -26.30
N ASP A 132 24.38 -5.33 -27.54
CA ASP A 132 25.23 -5.33 -28.72
C ASP A 132 25.69 -3.91 -29.12
N ALA A 133 26.54 -3.82 -30.15
CA ALA A 133 27.07 -2.55 -30.62
C ALA A 133 26.01 -1.62 -31.25
N ALA A 134 24.87 -2.16 -31.69
CA ALA A 134 23.72 -1.39 -32.17
C ALA A 134 22.82 -0.91 -31.03
N GLY A 135 23.07 -1.37 -29.80
CA GLY A 135 22.27 -1.09 -28.61
C GLY A 135 21.05 -1.98 -28.47
N SER A 136 21.00 -3.11 -29.19
CA SER A 136 19.97 -4.12 -29.00
C SER A 136 20.23 -4.93 -27.74
N VAL A 137 19.17 -5.23 -26.99
CA VAL A 137 19.25 -5.92 -25.70
C VAL A 137 18.62 -7.30 -25.81
N THR A 138 19.32 -8.33 -25.34
CA THR A 138 18.84 -9.73 -25.36
C THR A 138 19.06 -10.40 -24.02
N GLY A 139 18.08 -11.18 -23.54
CA GLY A 139 18.24 -12.03 -22.36
C GLY A 139 19.42 -13.00 -22.52
N SER A 140 20.27 -13.09 -21.49
CA SER A 140 21.50 -13.89 -21.51
C SER A 140 21.38 -15.11 -20.59
N PHE A 141 21.42 -14.93 -19.27
CA PHE A 141 21.32 -16.01 -18.29
C PHE A 141 20.83 -15.47 -16.93
N SER A 142 20.65 -16.34 -15.95
CA SER A 142 20.30 -15.99 -14.57
C SER A 142 21.38 -16.47 -13.61
N ILE A 143 21.84 -15.59 -12.72
CA ILE A 143 22.76 -15.91 -11.63
C ILE A 143 21.94 -16.36 -10.41
N PRO A 144 22.05 -17.62 -9.96
CA PRO A 144 21.37 -18.07 -8.75
C PRO A 144 22.00 -17.42 -7.50
N LEU A 145 21.17 -17.15 -6.50
CA LEU A 145 21.62 -16.61 -5.22
C LEU A 145 21.65 -17.68 -4.14
N PRO A 146 22.46 -17.47 -3.07
CA PRO A 146 22.41 -18.35 -1.91
C PRO A 146 21.01 -18.30 -1.27
N PRO A 147 20.58 -19.39 -0.59
CA PRO A 147 19.29 -19.42 0.08
C PRO A 147 19.24 -18.39 1.21
N ALA A 148 18.03 -17.89 1.49
CA ALA A 148 17.80 -16.92 2.55
C ALA A 148 17.84 -17.52 3.96
N ASP A 149 17.65 -18.84 4.06
CA ASP A 149 17.44 -19.59 5.30
C ASP A 149 16.29 -19.03 6.18
N ALA A 150 15.30 -18.39 5.55
CA ALA A 150 14.17 -17.76 6.21
C ALA A 150 12.94 -18.68 6.32
N PRO A 151 12.15 -18.59 7.40
CA PRO A 151 10.87 -19.29 7.54
C PRO A 151 9.95 -19.13 6.33
N ARG A 152 9.51 -20.28 5.77
CA ARG A 152 8.52 -20.38 4.68
C ARG A 152 8.93 -19.71 3.36
N ARG A 153 10.20 -19.33 3.20
CA ARG A 153 10.75 -18.82 1.95
C ARG A 153 12.22 -19.19 1.83
N LYS A 154 12.54 -20.06 0.87
CA LYS A 154 13.92 -20.50 0.60
C LYS A 154 14.72 -19.45 -0.17
N ASP A 155 14.09 -18.83 -1.16
CA ASP A 155 14.75 -17.90 -2.07
C ASP A 155 14.95 -16.54 -1.42
N ASP A 156 16.16 -16.00 -1.54
CA ASP A 156 16.46 -14.64 -1.10
C ASP A 156 15.75 -13.60 -1.98
N ILE A 157 15.81 -12.35 -1.56
CA ILE A 157 15.25 -11.21 -2.27
C ILE A 157 16.43 -10.28 -2.60
N PRO A 158 17.05 -10.41 -3.78
CA PRO A 158 18.09 -9.47 -4.18
C PRO A 158 17.49 -8.08 -4.35
N ALA A 159 18.20 -7.04 -3.92
CA ALA A 159 17.80 -5.65 -4.07
C ALA A 159 18.88 -4.88 -4.84
N GLY A 160 19.46 -3.83 -4.28
CA GLY A 160 20.47 -3.02 -4.96
C GLY A 160 21.68 -3.81 -5.43
N LEU A 161 22.19 -3.38 -6.58
CA LEU A 161 23.33 -3.97 -7.26
C LEU A 161 24.39 -2.90 -7.52
N THR A 162 25.66 -3.28 -7.44
CA THR A 162 26.77 -2.48 -7.98
C THR A 162 27.86 -3.38 -8.51
N LEU A 163 28.61 -2.91 -9.51
CA LEU A 163 29.81 -3.60 -10.02
C LEU A 163 31.08 -2.93 -9.51
N SER A 164 32.18 -3.69 -9.48
CA SER A 164 33.52 -3.11 -9.37
C SER A 164 33.86 -2.28 -10.61
N PRO A 165 34.76 -1.28 -10.51
CA PRO A 165 35.14 -0.45 -11.65
C PRO A 165 35.69 -1.22 -12.86
N ASP A 166 36.32 -2.37 -12.63
CA ASP A 166 36.83 -3.26 -13.69
C ASP A 166 35.77 -4.22 -14.25
N GLY A 167 34.54 -4.19 -13.71
CA GLY A 167 33.41 -5.03 -14.12
C GLY A 167 33.51 -6.51 -13.76
N LYS A 168 34.51 -6.93 -12.95
CA LYS A 168 34.74 -8.35 -12.62
C LYS A 168 33.98 -8.83 -11.39
N ARG A 169 33.56 -7.93 -10.50
CA ARG A 169 32.79 -8.25 -9.29
C ARG A 169 31.42 -7.62 -9.36
N LEU A 170 30.42 -8.40 -8.97
CA LEU A 170 29.04 -7.97 -8.78
C LEU A 170 28.71 -8.07 -7.29
N TYR A 171 28.21 -6.99 -6.71
CA TYR A 171 27.75 -6.94 -5.34
C TYR A 171 26.23 -6.83 -5.31
N ALA A 172 25.58 -7.62 -4.47
CA ALA A 172 24.12 -7.64 -4.35
C ALA A 172 23.67 -7.61 -2.89
N ALA A 173 22.80 -6.66 -2.56
CA ALA A 173 22.07 -6.68 -1.29
C ALA A 173 21.08 -7.86 -1.29
N LEU A 174 21.21 -8.74 -0.31
CA LEU A 174 20.33 -9.88 -0.09
C LEU A 174 19.39 -9.53 1.07
N ASN A 175 18.24 -8.98 0.70
CA ASN A 175 17.33 -8.32 1.63
C ASN A 175 16.78 -9.27 2.69
N LEU A 176 16.45 -10.51 2.33
CA LEU A 176 15.80 -11.42 3.25
C LEU A 176 16.79 -12.03 4.25
N SER A 177 17.98 -12.39 3.79
CA SER A 177 19.01 -12.95 4.68
C SER A 177 19.83 -11.89 5.43
N ASN A 178 19.59 -10.60 5.21
CA ASN A 178 20.34 -9.50 5.80
C ASN A 178 21.85 -9.57 5.46
N ARG A 179 22.18 -9.92 4.21
CA ARG A 179 23.56 -10.11 3.75
C ARG A 179 23.90 -9.26 2.54
N LEU A 180 25.20 -9.02 2.35
CA LEU A 180 25.78 -8.59 1.08
C LEU A 180 26.47 -9.79 0.43
N ALA A 181 26.16 -10.07 -0.83
CA ALA A 181 26.90 -11.04 -1.64
C ALA A 181 27.90 -10.35 -2.56
N GLU A 182 29.15 -10.79 -2.52
CA GLU A 182 30.13 -10.52 -3.58
C GLU A 182 30.23 -11.74 -4.48
N MET A 183 30.05 -11.51 -5.78
CA MET A 183 30.03 -12.53 -6.81
C MET A 183 31.00 -12.19 -7.93
N ASP A 184 31.46 -13.22 -8.63
CA ASP A 184 32.09 -13.05 -9.93
C ASP A 184 31.06 -12.60 -10.97
N ALA A 185 31.29 -11.47 -11.63
CA ALA A 185 30.32 -10.89 -12.56
C ALA A 185 30.21 -11.66 -13.90
N GLU A 186 31.20 -12.50 -14.23
CA GLU A 186 31.21 -13.29 -15.45
C GLU A 186 30.34 -14.53 -15.30
N ASN A 187 30.53 -15.28 -14.21
CA ASN A 187 29.89 -16.59 -14.00
C ASN A 187 28.91 -16.67 -12.82
N GLY A 188 28.82 -15.64 -11.98
CA GLY A 188 27.88 -15.58 -10.88
C GLY A 188 28.28 -16.36 -9.63
N ASN A 189 29.50 -16.92 -9.57
CA ASN A 189 29.97 -17.63 -8.38
C ASN A 189 30.04 -16.68 -7.18
N VAL A 190 29.42 -17.07 -6.06
CA VAL A 190 29.54 -16.35 -4.78
C VAL A 190 30.94 -16.53 -4.23
N LEU A 191 31.62 -15.42 -3.95
CA LEU A 191 32.99 -15.38 -3.46
C LEU A 191 33.03 -15.14 -1.95
N ARG A 192 32.22 -14.19 -1.48
CA ARG A 192 32.10 -13.81 -0.06
C ARG A 192 30.67 -13.42 0.26
N LEU A 193 30.29 -13.63 1.52
CA LEU A 193 29.06 -13.13 2.11
C LEU A 193 29.40 -12.31 3.35
N PHE A 194 28.69 -11.20 3.55
CA PHE A 194 28.88 -10.31 4.70
C PHE A 194 27.54 -10.10 5.40
N ASP A 195 27.52 -10.25 6.72
CA ASP A 195 26.35 -9.93 7.54
C ASP A 195 26.21 -8.41 7.70
N VAL A 196 25.17 -7.84 7.11
CA VAL A 196 24.85 -6.40 7.17
C VAL A 196 23.62 -6.15 8.04
N GLY A 197 23.16 -4.91 8.11
CA GLY A 197 21.92 -4.54 8.81
C GLY A 197 20.66 -5.22 8.25
N VAL A 198 19.52 -4.89 8.84
CA VAL A 198 18.24 -5.54 8.57
C VAL A 198 17.58 -4.98 7.33
N ALA A 199 17.13 -5.89 6.45
CA ALA A 199 16.49 -5.59 5.18
C ALA A 199 17.36 -4.67 4.29
N PRO A 200 18.57 -5.10 3.86
CA PRO A 200 19.43 -4.30 3.00
C PRO A 200 18.74 -3.95 1.68
N TYR A 201 18.84 -2.69 1.27
CA TYR A 201 18.09 -2.10 0.16
C TYR A 201 18.99 -1.74 -1.03
N ASP A 202 19.99 -0.86 -0.87
CA ASP A 202 20.88 -0.44 -1.95
C ASP A 202 22.36 -0.67 -1.61
N VAL A 203 23.21 -0.74 -2.64
CA VAL A 203 24.65 -1.00 -2.52
C VAL A 203 25.44 -0.05 -3.40
N LYS A 204 26.47 0.59 -2.84
CA LYS A 204 27.43 1.42 -3.60
C LYS A 204 28.87 1.15 -3.18
N MET A 205 29.79 1.25 -4.14
CA MET A 205 31.22 1.03 -3.91
C MET A 205 31.99 2.36 -3.94
N VAL A 206 32.89 2.57 -2.99
CA VAL A 206 33.83 3.70 -2.94
C VAL A 206 35.22 3.18 -2.59
N GLY A 207 36.15 3.24 -3.55
CA GLY A 207 37.49 2.67 -3.36
C GLY A 207 37.42 1.19 -3.01
N SER A 208 37.97 0.80 -1.86
CA SER A 208 37.93 -0.57 -1.33
C SER A 208 36.76 -0.84 -0.37
N LYS A 209 35.83 0.10 -0.22
CA LYS A 209 34.67 -0.03 0.67
C LYS A 209 33.38 -0.24 -0.13
N VAL A 210 32.45 -0.99 0.45
CA VAL A 210 31.07 -1.11 -0.03
C VAL A 210 30.13 -0.62 1.07
N TYR A 211 29.25 0.29 0.71
CA TYR A 211 28.20 0.84 1.58
C TYR A 211 26.87 0.17 1.22
N VAL A 212 26.18 -0.35 2.23
CA VAL A 212 24.90 -1.05 2.08
C VAL A 212 23.87 -0.38 2.98
N SER A 213 22.81 0.19 2.41
CA SER A 213 21.72 0.78 3.19
C SER A 213 20.78 -0.31 3.69
N ASN A 214 20.23 -0.14 4.90
CA ASN A 214 19.38 -1.13 5.57
C ASN A 214 18.09 -0.47 6.05
N TRP A 215 16.96 -0.87 5.48
CA TRP A 215 15.66 -0.26 5.79
C TRP A 215 15.33 -0.30 7.28
N GLY A 216 15.58 -1.45 7.93
CA GLY A 216 15.31 -1.68 9.35
C GLY A 216 16.47 -1.37 10.28
N GLY A 217 17.54 -0.78 9.76
CA GLY A 217 18.68 -0.36 10.55
C GLY A 217 19.64 -1.49 10.91
N ARG A 218 20.41 -1.27 11.98
CA ARG A 218 21.35 -2.27 12.49
C ARG A 218 20.60 -3.51 12.98
N ARG A 219 21.29 -4.64 13.05
CA ARG A 219 20.75 -5.83 13.72
C ARG A 219 20.53 -5.52 15.22
N PRO A 220 19.36 -5.87 15.79
CA PRO A 220 19.11 -5.68 17.21
C PRO A 220 20.14 -6.39 18.09
N GLY A 221 20.56 -5.73 19.17
CA GLY A 221 21.49 -6.26 20.16
C GLY A 221 20.80 -6.62 21.48
N PRO A 222 21.54 -7.17 22.46
CA PRO A 222 21.00 -7.48 23.78
C PRO A 222 20.40 -6.23 24.45
N GLY A 223 19.12 -6.32 24.84
CA GLY A 223 18.40 -5.25 25.53
C GLY A 223 17.66 -4.26 24.61
N ASP A 224 17.79 -4.38 23.29
CA ASP A 224 16.90 -3.69 22.36
C ASP A 224 15.48 -4.28 22.45
N LEU A 225 14.46 -3.43 22.39
CA LEU A 225 13.09 -3.88 22.16
C LEU A 225 12.93 -4.21 20.68
N THR A 226 12.42 -5.40 20.38
CA THR A 226 12.27 -5.89 19.01
C THR A 226 10.82 -6.15 18.64
N GLY A 227 10.56 -6.07 17.34
CA GLY A 227 9.30 -6.46 16.71
C GLY A 227 9.55 -7.25 15.43
N PRO A 228 8.56 -8.01 14.94
CA PRO A 228 8.67 -8.79 13.71
C PRO A 228 8.78 -7.87 12.48
N ALA A 229 9.53 -8.31 11.47
CA ALA A 229 9.74 -7.62 10.20
C ALA A 229 9.62 -8.57 8.99
N GLY A 230 8.60 -9.45 9.04
CA GLY A 230 8.34 -10.46 8.02
C GLY A 230 9.32 -11.65 8.03
N ARG A 231 8.82 -12.83 7.62
CA ARG A 231 9.57 -14.12 7.53
C ARG A 231 10.58 -14.36 8.66
N GLY A 232 10.22 -14.12 9.92
CA GLY A 232 11.07 -14.41 11.09
C GLY A 232 12.28 -13.48 11.27
N THR A 233 12.34 -12.37 10.55
CA THR A 233 13.29 -11.29 10.85
C THR A 233 12.75 -10.42 11.97
N GLU A 234 13.65 -9.92 12.83
CA GLU A 234 13.33 -8.92 13.85
C GLU A 234 14.04 -7.60 13.57
N VAL A 235 13.37 -6.50 13.92
CA VAL A 235 13.91 -5.14 13.88
C VAL A 235 13.76 -4.49 15.24
N LYS A 236 14.57 -3.47 15.50
CA LYS A 236 14.37 -2.66 16.69
C LYS A 236 13.15 -1.78 16.51
N VAL A 237 12.31 -1.72 17.54
CA VAL A 237 11.10 -0.91 17.57
C VAL A 237 11.16 0.14 18.68
N ASP A 238 10.38 1.20 18.54
CA ASP A 238 10.26 2.21 19.59
C ASP A 238 9.39 1.68 20.76
N PRO A 239 9.68 2.05 22.02
CA PRO A 239 8.99 1.52 23.18
C PRO A 239 7.57 2.07 23.39
N VAL A 240 7.15 3.07 22.59
CA VAL A 240 5.82 3.69 22.73
C VAL A 240 4.86 3.10 21.72
N ARG A 241 5.21 3.09 20.44
CA ARG A 241 4.33 2.67 19.34
C ARG A 241 4.60 1.25 18.86
N ASN A 242 5.74 0.66 19.23
CA ASN A 242 6.18 -0.68 18.78
C ASN A 242 6.30 -0.77 17.24
N ILE A 243 6.72 0.32 16.60
CA ILE A 243 7.01 0.37 15.17
C ILE A 243 8.52 0.48 14.94
N ALA A 244 9.03 0.09 13.77
CA ALA A 244 10.45 0.19 13.47
C ALA A 244 10.95 1.63 13.62
N CYS A 245 12.16 1.81 14.16
CA CYS A 245 12.62 3.14 14.57
C CYS A 245 14.05 3.52 14.15
N GLU A 246 14.79 2.62 13.50
CA GLU A 246 16.16 2.85 13.06
C GLU A 246 16.31 2.52 11.56
N GLY A 247 17.18 3.26 10.88
CA GLY A 247 17.79 2.88 9.60
C GLY A 247 19.31 2.96 9.73
N SER A 248 20.04 2.37 8.79
CA SER A 248 21.49 2.37 8.85
C SER A 248 22.17 2.13 7.51
N VAL A 249 23.48 2.36 7.48
CA VAL A 249 24.37 2.01 6.37
C VAL A 249 25.53 1.16 6.91
N SER A 250 25.59 -0.11 6.50
CA SER A 250 26.73 -0.99 6.78
C SER A 250 27.90 -0.64 5.85
N VAL A 251 29.11 -0.58 6.39
CA VAL A 251 30.35 -0.37 5.63
C VAL A 251 31.15 -1.66 5.63
N VAL A 252 31.38 -2.23 4.45
CA VAL A 252 32.18 -3.43 4.24
C VAL A 252 33.53 -3.04 3.67
N ASP A 253 34.60 -3.35 4.41
CA ASP A 253 35.97 -3.16 3.93
C ASP A 253 36.42 -4.43 3.18
N LEU A 254 36.64 -4.30 1.88
CA LEU A 254 36.93 -5.43 1.00
C LEU A 254 38.36 -5.97 1.19
N VAL A 255 39.27 -5.18 1.76
CA VAL A 255 40.67 -5.59 2.01
C VAL A 255 40.74 -6.55 3.19
N SER A 256 40.13 -6.17 4.31
CA SER A 256 40.03 -7.00 5.51
C SER A 256 38.94 -8.08 5.39
N GLY A 257 37.98 -7.90 4.47
CA GLY A 257 36.88 -8.83 4.25
C GLY A 257 35.87 -8.83 5.40
N LYS A 258 35.65 -7.69 6.05
CA LYS A 258 34.75 -7.57 7.21
C LYS A 258 33.86 -6.34 7.09
N VAL A 259 32.73 -6.38 7.78
CA VAL A 259 31.95 -5.16 8.08
C VAL A 259 32.75 -4.34 9.09
N SER A 260 33.20 -3.16 8.68
CA SER A 260 34.05 -2.27 9.48
C SER A 260 33.26 -1.27 10.31
N SER A 261 32.04 -0.92 9.89
CA SER A 261 31.17 0.03 10.59
C SER A 261 29.70 -0.24 10.28
N GLU A 262 28.84 0.15 11.22
CA GLU A 262 27.39 0.21 11.06
C GLU A 262 26.94 1.63 11.43
N ILE A 263 26.63 2.44 10.42
CA ILE A 263 26.34 3.87 10.59
C ILE A 263 24.83 4.06 10.74
N LEU A 264 24.38 4.57 11.89
CA LEU A 264 22.97 4.88 12.07
C LEU A 264 22.54 6.08 11.21
N THR A 265 21.39 5.96 10.57
CA THR A 265 20.72 6.99 9.77
C THR A 265 19.25 7.12 10.19
N GLY A 266 18.43 7.77 9.39
CA GLY A 266 16.97 7.75 9.59
C GLY A 266 16.34 6.43 9.12
N LEU A 267 15.16 6.12 9.66
CA LEU A 267 14.36 4.95 9.30
C LEU A 267 14.10 4.86 7.79
N HIS A 268 14.08 3.63 7.28
CA HIS A 268 14.00 3.31 5.87
C HIS A 268 15.15 3.92 5.08
N ALA A 269 16.37 3.59 5.50
CA ALA A 269 17.59 3.87 4.75
C ALA A 269 17.50 3.17 3.37
N SER A 270 17.18 3.96 2.35
CA SER A 270 16.80 3.53 1.02
C SER A 270 17.97 3.72 0.05
N ALA A 271 17.78 4.39 -1.08
CA ALA A 271 18.83 4.53 -2.08
C ALA A 271 20.09 5.24 -1.53
N LEU A 272 21.23 4.90 -2.14
CA LEU A 272 22.51 5.53 -1.88
C LEU A 272 23.02 6.24 -3.14
N ALA A 273 23.58 7.44 -2.99
CA ALA A 273 24.33 8.12 -4.04
C ALA A 273 25.74 8.45 -3.58
N VAL A 274 26.73 8.21 -4.43
CA VAL A 274 28.13 8.56 -4.20
C VAL A 274 28.42 9.88 -4.89
N SER A 275 29.05 10.83 -4.20
CA SER A 275 29.52 12.07 -4.84
C SER A 275 30.54 11.74 -5.93
N PRO A 276 30.62 12.48 -7.06
CA PRO A 276 31.53 12.16 -8.16
C PRO A 276 33.01 12.07 -7.77
N ASP A 277 33.43 12.77 -6.72
CA ASP A 277 34.79 12.71 -6.16
C ASP A 277 35.01 11.55 -5.17
N GLY A 278 33.97 10.80 -4.82
CA GLY A 278 34.00 9.71 -3.85
C GLY A 278 34.13 10.14 -2.39
N GLY A 279 34.10 11.45 -2.10
CA GLY A 279 34.25 11.98 -0.73
C GLY A 279 33.04 11.73 0.17
N TYR A 280 31.85 11.56 -0.43
CA TYR A 280 30.59 11.43 0.31
C TYR A 280 29.70 10.33 -0.24
N VAL A 281 28.99 9.67 0.67
CA VAL A 281 27.83 8.82 0.37
C VAL A 281 26.61 9.47 1.00
N VAL A 282 25.56 9.68 0.22
CA VAL A 282 24.29 10.23 0.71
C VAL A 282 23.25 9.13 0.75
N CYS A 283 22.57 8.97 1.88
CA CYS A 283 21.49 8.01 2.09
C CYS A 283 20.15 8.73 2.19
N ALA A 284 19.15 8.29 1.44
CA ALA A 284 17.77 8.72 1.59
C ALA A 284 17.08 7.96 2.73
N ASN A 285 16.43 8.69 3.65
CA ASN A 285 15.68 8.10 4.76
C ASN A 285 14.18 8.32 4.52
N ALA A 286 13.54 7.34 3.86
CA ALA A 286 12.19 7.49 3.30
C ALA A 286 11.08 7.61 4.36
N ALA A 287 11.32 7.14 5.58
CA ALA A 287 10.42 7.29 6.72
C ALA A 287 10.85 8.42 7.68
N CYS A 288 11.72 9.34 7.25
CA CYS A 288 12.18 10.47 8.07
C CYS A 288 12.19 11.83 7.34
N ASP A 289 11.86 11.89 6.05
CA ASP A 289 11.87 13.11 5.21
C ASP A 289 13.23 13.82 5.10
N ASN A 290 14.33 13.10 5.34
CA ASN A 290 15.67 13.66 5.31
C ASN A 290 16.68 12.73 4.64
N LEU A 291 17.88 13.27 4.43
CA LEU A 291 19.05 12.58 3.91
C LEU A 291 20.15 12.58 4.96
N SER A 292 20.92 11.50 5.04
CA SER A 292 22.15 11.44 5.82
C SER A 292 23.36 11.53 4.91
N VAL A 293 24.24 12.52 5.12
CA VAL A 293 25.50 12.68 4.37
C VAL A 293 26.64 12.04 5.16
N ILE A 294 27.23 11.00 4.59
CA ILE A 294 28.32 10.22 5.18
C ILE A 294 29.63 10.62 4.53
N ASP A 295 30.63 10.99 5.34
CA ASP A 295 32.00 11.19 4.87
C ASP A 295 32.72 9.84 4.73
N THR A 296 33.23 9.52 3.54
CA THR A 296 33.78 8.19 3.24
C THR A 296 35.18 7.95 3.83
N ARG A 297 35.83 9.02 4.30
CA ARG A 297 37.16 8.96 4.92
C ARG A 297 37.05 8.55 6.39
N THR A 298 36.00 9.01 7.06
CA THR A 298 35.78 8.80 8.49
C THR A 298 34.63 7.85 8.80
N ASP A 299 33.77 7.54 7.82
CA ASP A 299 32.57 6.70 7.96
C ASP A 299 31.59 7.23 9.03
N VAL A 300 31.35 8.54 9.03
CA VAL A 300 30.42 9.22 9.94
C VAL A 300 29.43 10.10 9.19
N VAL A 301 28.23 10.25 9.72
CA VAL A 301 27.26 11.24 9.24
C VAL A 301 27.72 12.64 9.66
N ILE A 302 27.97 13.51 8.68
CA ILE A 302 28.43 14.90 8.92
C ILE A 302 27.32 15.94 8.72
N GLU A 303 26.24 15.59 8.02
CA GLU A 303 25.14 16.50 7.73
C GLU A 303 23.82 15.74 7.58
N THR A 304 22.71 16.36 7.99
CA THR A 304 21.35 15.90 7.73
C THR A 304 20.61 16.94 6.91
N ILE A 305 20.10 16.56 5.74
CA ILE A 305 19.44 17.47 4.79
C ILE A 305 17.95 17.17 4.75
N TRP A 306 17.11 18.17 5.02
CA TRP A 306 15.66 18.04 4.88
C TRP A 306 15.21 18.25 3.44
N VAL A 307 14.38 17.35 2.92
CA VAL A 307 13.85 17.42 1.54
C VAL A 307 12.43 17.97 1.47
N LYS A 308 11.99 18.61 2.56
CA LYS A 308 10.69 19.28 2.69
C LYS A 308 10.89 20.78 2.90
N LYS A 309 9.83 21.56 2.69
CA LYS A 309 9.87 23.04 2.72
C LYS A 309 10.44 23.59 4.02
N SER A 310 10.09 23.00 5.16
CA SER A 310 10.65 23.34 6.47
C SER A 310 10.89 22.07 7.29
N PRO A 311 11.99 21.99 8.07
CA PRO A 311 12.22 20.89 9.00
C PRO A 311 11.05 20.63 9.98
N SER A 312 10.32 21.69 10.36
CA SER A 312 9.18 21.62 11.29
C SER A 312 7.85 21.26 10.65
N ASP A 313 7.79 21.12 9.32
CA ASP A 313 6.59 20.60 8.67
C ASP A 313 6.41 19.12 9.00
N ILE A 314 5.15 18.66 9.07
CA ILE A 314 4.85 17.28 9.44
C ILE A 314 5.44 16.30 8.40
N PHE A 315 5.59 15.04 8.79
CA PHE A 315 6.08 13.97 7.94
C PHE A 315 5.22 13.75 6.68
N GLY A 316 5.86 13.56 5.52
CA GLY A 316 5.19 13.17 4.28
C GLY A 316 5.89 13.54 2.96
N ALA A 317 7.21 13.71 2.94
CA ALA A 317 7.99 13.89 1.69
C ALA A 317 8.50 12.57 1.10
N SER A 318 8.92 11.64 1.95
CA SER A 318 9.38 10.29 1.61
C SER A 318 10.46 10.23 0.51
N PRO A 319 11.69 10.74 0.77
CA PRO A 319 12.81 10.61 -0.15
C PRO A 319 13.25 9.16 -0.28
N ASN A 320 13.24 8.57 -1.47
CA ASN A 320 13.51 7.14 -1.64
C ASN A 320 14.54 6.79 -2.73
N ALA A 321 14.86 7.73 -3.62
CA ALA A 321 15.87 7.59 -4.67
C ALA A 321 16.61 8.90 -4.87
N LEU A 322 17.90 8.86 -5.24
CA LEU A 322 18.69 10.06 -5.45
C LEU A 322 19.86 9.83 -6.41
N CYS A 323 20.29 10.89 -7.09
CA CYS A 323 21.49 10.89 -7.94
C CYS A 323 22.14 12.28 -7.98
N PHE A 324 23.46 12.31 -8.16
CA PHE A 324 24.21 13.55 -8.34
C PHE A 324 24.22 14.02 -9.79
N ASP A 325 24.42 15.32 -9.99
CA ASP A 325 25.01 15.82 -11.22
C ASP A 325 26.49 15.40 -11.36
N THR A 326 27.07 15.50 -12.56
CA THR A 326 28.47 15.05 -12.76
C THR A 326 29.49 15.88 -12.00
N LYS A 327 29.13 17.10 -11.58
CA LYS A 327 30.01 18.01 -10.83
C LYS A 327 29.91 17.83 -9.32
N GLY A 328 28.93 17.06 -8.83
CA GLY A 328 28.71 16.84 -7.41
C GLY A 328 28.20 18.07 -6.64
N LYS A 329 27.69 19.08 -7.34
CA LYS A 329 27.18 20.32 -6.73
C LYS A 329 25.68 20.29 -6.53
N THR A 330 24.99 19.46 -7.30
CA THR A 330 23.54 19.32 -7.20
C THR A 330 23.17 17.88 -6.99
N LEU A 331 22.37 17.63 -5.97
CA LEU A 331 21.79 16.33 -5.70
C LEU A 331 20.28 16.37 -6.01
N TYR A 332 19.83 15.43 -6.83
CA TYR A 332 18.42 15.26 -7.18
C TYR A 332 17.84 14.10 -6.37
N VAL A 333 16.68 14.32 -5.74
CA VAL A 333 16.06 13.34 -4.84
C VAL A 333 14.60 13.15 -5.22
N ALA A 334 14.17 11.91 -5.43
CA ALA A 334 12.79 11.55 -5.64
C ALA A 334 12.02 11.56 -4.30
N ASN A 335 11.10 12.52 -4.14
CA ASN A 335 10.15 12.56 -3.04
C ASN A 335 8.87 11.85 -3.48
N GLY A 336 8.70 10.60 -3.05
CA GLY A 336 7.64 9.70 -3.51
C GLY A 336 6.25 10.30 -3.30
N THR A 337 5.91 10.61 -2.06
CA THR A 337 4.56 11.07 -1.69
C THR A 337 4.22 12.46 -2.19
N GLN A 338 5.23 13.31 -2.44
CA GLN A 338 5.06 14.66 -3.00
C GLN A 338 5.00 14.68 -4.54
N ASN A 339 5.23 13.55 -5.21
CA ASN A 339 5.23 13.43 -6.67
C ASN A 339 6.19 14.42 -7.33
N ALA A 340 7.39 14.55 -6.75
CA ALA A 340 8.35 15.56 -7.15
C ALA A 340 9.79 15.08 -7.03
N VAL A 341 10.68 15.73 -7.78
CA VAL A 341 12.12 15.67 -7.56
C VAL A 341 12.56 16.91 -6.80
N ALA A 342 13.12 16.73 -5.60
CA ALA A 342 13.82 17.76 -4.84
C ALA A 342 15.20 18.02 -5.44
N VAL A 343 15.52 19.29 -5.62
CA VAL A 343 16.82 19.78 -6.09
C VAL A 343 17.57 20.35 -4.90
N ILE A 344 18.68 19.71 -4.53
CA ILE A 344 19.49 20.06 -3.36
C ILE A 344 20.79 20.72 -3.84
N ASP A 345 21.09 21.90 -3.32
CA ASP A 345 22.44 22.48 -3.42
C ASP A 345 23.34 21.71 -2.44
N PHE A 346 24.43 21.14 -2.91
CA PHE A 346 25.23 20.19 -2.13
C PHE A 346 26.58 20.80 -1.74
N HIS A 347 26.68 21.23 -0.49
CA HIS A 347 27.84 21.88 0.10
C HIS A 347 28.15 21.33 1.50
N PRO A 348 28.45 20.01 1.60
CA PRO A 348 28.56 19.34 2.90
C PRO A 348 29.80 19.74 3.70
N ALA A 349 30.89 20.14 3.04
CA ALA A 349 32.10 20.60 3.70
C ALA A 349 31.87 21.86 4.57
N ASP A 350 30.89 22.68 4.20
CA ASP A 350 30.53 23.91 4.91
C ASP A 350 29.22 23.76 5.73
N HIS A 351 28.61 22.57 5.75
CA HIS A 351 27.28 22.30 6.32
C HIS A 351 26.19 23.25 5.80
N LYS A 352 26.21 23.51 4.48
CA LYS A 352 25.29 24.43 3.80
C LYS A 352 24.40 23.75 2.76
N SER A 353 24.33 22.42 2.79
CA SER A 353 23.50 21.71 1.83
C SER A 353 22.01 21.97 2.11
N GLY A 354 21.19 22.14 1.08
CA GLY A 354 19.80 22.50 1.30
C GLY A 354 18.90 22.41 0.08
N LEU A 355 17.60 22.24 0.35
CA LEU A 355 16.57 22.24 -0.67
C LEU A 355 16.49 23.60 -1.37
N THR A 356 16.66 23.59 -2.69
CA THR A 356 16.55 24.78 -3.53
C THR A 356 15.21 24.89 -4.24
N GLY A 357 14.56 23.77 -4.51
CA GLY A 357 13.24 23.73 -5.14
C GLY A 357 12.82 22.31 -5.52
N LEU A 358 11.64 22.19 -6.10
CA LEU A 358 11.01 20.93 -6.50
C LEU A 358 10.59 20.98 -7.97
N ILE A 359 10.63 19.82 -8.62
CA ILE A 359 10.21 19.60 -10.00
C ILE A 359 9.05 18.60 -9.98
N PRO A 360 7.85 18.93 -10.48
CA PRO A 360 6.73 17.97 -10.46
C PRO A 360 6.97 16.85 -11.49
N VAL A 361 6.74 15.61 -11.06
CA VAL A 361 6.86 14.39 -11.88
C VAL A 361 5.63 13.50 -11.69
N GLY A 362 5.66 12.28 -12.23
CA GLY A 362 4.54 11.35 -12.14
C GLY A 362 4.26 10.86 -10.72
N TRP A 363 3.27 9.96 -10.59
CA TRP A 363 2.80 9.50 -9.28
C TRP A 363 3.81 8.57 -8.61
N PHE A 364 4.31 8.98 -7.44
CA PHE A 364 5.28 8.25 -6.63
C PHE A 364 6.59 7.94 -7.40
N PRO A 365 7.46 8.94 -7.59
CA PRO A 365 8.79 8.71 -8.14
C PRO A 365 9.60 7.81 -7.19
N ALA A 366 10.18 6.75 -7.74
CA ALA A 366 10.79 5.65 -6.98
C ALA A 366 12.22 5.28 -7.42
N ALA A 367 12.65 5.81 -8.57
CA ALA A 367 14.03 5.71 -9.06
C ALA A 367 14.35 6.92 -9.94
N ILE A 368 15.61 7.33 -9.95
CA ILE A 368 16.08 8.50 -10.71
C ILE A 368 17.50 8.26 -11.24
N THR A 369 17.77 8.73 -12.45
CA THR A 369 19.13 8.82 -12.99
C THR A 369 19.33 10.12 -13.75
N PHE A 370 20.56 10.63 -13.76
CA PHE A 370 20.94 11.88 -14.40
C PHE A 370 21.70 11.62 -15.70
N ASP A 371 21.23 12.25 -16.77
CA ASP A 371 21.84 12.22 -18.10
C ASP A 371 22.56 13.55 -18.36
N GLU A 372 23.88 13.55 -18.12
CA GLU A 372 24.74 14.72 -18.38
C GLU A 372 24.69 15.13 -19.85
N ARG A 373 24.72 14.15 -20.77
CA ARG A 373 24.82 14.39 -22.21
C ARG A 373 23.66 15.23 -22.72
N ARG A 374 22.48 15.06 -22.14
CA ARG A 374 21.26 15.81 -22.50
C ARG A 374 20.86 16.86 -21.46
N SER A 375 21.54 16.90 -20.31
CA SER A 375 21.10 17.65 -19.15
C SER A 375 19.65 17.34 -18.76
N MET A 376 19.35 16.04 -18.58
CA MET A 376 18.01 15.54 -18.24
C MET A 376 18.02 14.63 -17.00
N LEU A 377 16.87 14.56 -16.33
CA LEU A 377 16.55 13.60 -15.30
C LEU A 377 15.59 12.56 -15.88
N HIS A 378 15.88 11.30 -15.63
CA HIS A 378 15.00 10.19 -15.96
C HIS A 378 14.46 9.62 -14.66
N VAL A 379 13.15 9.71 -14.46
CA VAL A 379 12.48 9.35 -13.20
C VAL A 379 11.48 8.25 -13.45
N ALA A 380 11.56 7.14 -12.73
CA ALA A 380 10.55 6.09 -12.77
C ALA A 380 9.49 6.33 -11.70
N ASN A 381 8.22 6.40 -12.11
CA ASN A 381 7.06 6.62 -11.26
C ASN A 381 6.27 5.31 -11.16
N ILE A 382 6.16 4.76 -9.95
CA ILE A 382 5.61 3.41 -9.74
C ILE A 382 4.08 3.35 -9.74
N LYS A 383 3.40 4.50 -9.63
CA LYS A 383 1.95 4.58 -9.66
C LYS A 383 1.47 5.37 -10.89
N GLY A 384 0.20 5.20 -11.20
CA GLY A 384 -0.51 5.97 -12.21
C GLY A 384 -1.89 5.35 -12.45
N LEU A 385 -2.74 6.13 -13.11
CA LEU A 385 -4.09 5.69 -13.50
C LEU A 385 -4.13 5.48 -15.00
N ALA A 386 -4.93 4.52 -15.46
CA ALA A 386 -5.22 4.35 -16.87
C ALA A 386 -5.83 5.62 -17.47
N ARG A 387 -5.44 5.96 -18.70
CA ARG A 387 -5.97 7.13 -19.42
C ARG A 387 -7.37 6.87 -19.94
N ASP A 388 -7.49 5.81 -20.72
CA ASP A 388 -8.72 5.41 -21.37
C ASP A 388 -9.28 4.20 -20.63
N LYS A 389 -10.60 4.06 -20.64
CA LYS A 389 -11.25 2.84 -20.18
C LYS A 389 -10.73 1.66 -21.00
N SER A 390 -10.42 0.55 -20.35
CA SER A 390 -9.87 -0.62 -21.04
C SER A 390 -10.89 -1.18 -22.06
N PRO A 391 -10.59 -1.23 -23.37
CA PRO A 391 -11.47 -1.85 -24.34
C PRO A 391 -11.39 -3.37 -24.24
N ASN A 392 -12.55 -4.01 -24.35
CA ASN A 392 -12.65 -5.46 -24.39
C ASN A 392 -12.06 -6.03 -25.70
N LYS A 393 -11.22 -7.08 -25.64
CA LYS A 393 -10.78 -7.81 -26.84
C LYS A 393 -11.88 -8.71 -27.46
N ARG A 394 -13.05 -8.88 -26.80
CA ARG A 394 -14.15 -9.81 -27.18
C ARG A 394 -15.60 -9.35 -26.83
N GLY A 395 -15.93 -8.07 -26.65
CA GLY A 395 -17.32 -7.66 -26.32
C GLY A 395 -17.55 -6.16 -26.09
N SER A 396 -18.75 -5.78 -25.58
CA SER A 396 -19.20 -4.39 -25.41
C SER A 396 -19.29 -3.96 -23.94
N GLY A 397 -18.39 -3.10 -23.47
CA GLY A 397 -18.35 -2.52 -22.12
C GLY A 397 -17.02 -1.82 -21.84
N MET A 398 -17.00 -0.80 -20.97
CA MET A 398 -15.81 0.02 -20.65
C MET A 398 -15.83 0.51 -19.18
N GLY A 399 -14.73 0.32 -18.43
CA GLY A 399 -14.55 0.89 -17.09
C GLY A 399 -13.11 0.72 -16.56
N TYR A 400 -12.94 0.88 -15.25
CA TYR A 400 -11.64 0.88 -14.56
C TYR A 400 -11.58 -0.17 -13.44
N ASN A 401 -10.36 -0.58 -13.08
CA ASN A 401 -10.07 -1.41 -11.90
C ASN A 401 -8.81 -0.85 -11.18
N SER A 402 -8.56 -1.29 -9.95
CA SER A 402 -7.43 -0.79 -9.15
C SER A 402 -6.08 -1.41 -9.56
N HIS A 403 -6.08 -2.60 -10.19
CA HIS A 403 -4.87 -3.33 -10.58
C HIS A 403 -4.45 -3.16 -12.05
N GLN A 404 -5.08 -2.24 -12.78
CA GLN A 404 -4.60 -1.65 -14.03
C GLN A 404 -3.37 -0.78 -13.74
N TYR A 405 -2.30 -1.40 -13.23
CA TYR A 405 -1.06 -0.72 -12.89
C TYR A 405 -0.60 0.11 -14.08
N TYR A 406 -0.32 1.38 -13.85
CA TYR A 406 -0.08 2.33 -14.93
C TYR A 406 1.08 3.25 -14.59
N GLY A 407 2.24 2.68 -14.29
CA GLY A 407 3.46 3.42 -14.05
C GLY A 407 3.94 4.19 -15.28
N SER A 408 4.95 5.03 -15.08
CA SER A 408 5.51 5.86 -16.14
C SER A 408 6.97 6.21 -15.91
N LEU A 409 7.65 6.68 -16.95
CA LEU A 409 8.89 7.45 -16.82
C LEU A 409 8.63 8.93 -17.09
N SER A 410 9.18 9.81 -16.26
CA SER A 410 9.29 11.25 -16.56
C SER A 410 10.70 11.56 -17.05
N LEU A 411 10.81 12.07 -18.28
CA LEU A 411 12.05 12.51 -18.91
C LEU A 411 12.06 14.04 -18.87
N VAL A 412 12.76 14.59 -17.89
CA VAL A 412 12.64 16.00 -17.51
C VAL A 412 13.96 16.74 -17.75
N PRO A 413 13.98 17.79 -18.59
CA PRO A 413 15.14 18.66 -18.69
C PRO A 413 15.47 19.27 -17.34
N VAL A 414 16.75 19.34 -16.99
CA VAL A 414 17.18 20.01 -15.76
C VAL A 414 16.79 21.50 -15.84
N PRO A 415 15.94 21.99 -14.93
CA PRO A 415 15.47 23.37 -14.97
C PRO A 415 16.58 24.34 -14.57
N LYS A 416 16.45 25.60 -14.99
CA LYS A 416 17.34 26.66 -14.50
C LYS A 416 16.94 27.03 -13.07
N ARG A 417 17.90 27.46 -12.26
CA ARG A 417 17.66 27.89 -10.86
C ARG A 417 16.48 28.85 -10.71
N LYS A 418 16.34 29.81 -11.63
CA LYS A 418 15.26 30.82 -11.62
C LYS A 418 13.85 30.25 -11.84
N ASP A 419 13.74 29.05 -12.41
CA ASP A 419 12.46 28.42 -12.72
C ASP A 419 11.98 27.53 -11.55
N LEU A 420 12.88 27.18 -10.62
CA LEU A 420 12.59 26.27 -9.51
C LEU A 420 11.51 26.79 -8.54
N ASP A 421 11.41 28.10 -8.31
CA ASP A 421 10.38 28.65 -7.42
C ASP A 421 8.97 28.48 -8.01
N ALA A 422 8.85 28.65 -9.33
CA ALA A 422 7.60 28.45 -10.04
C ALA A 422 7.19 26.96 -10.06
N LEU A 423 8.14 26.07 -10.35
CA LEU A 423 7.92 24.61 -10.31
C LEU A 423 7.57 24.13 -8.90
N SER A 424 8.26 24.63 -7.87
CA SER A 424 7.95 24.32 -6.47
C SER A 424 6.53 24.75 -6.11
N SER A 425 6.11 25.92 -6.57
CA SER A 425 4.75 26.42 -6.36
C SER A 425 3.69 25.52 -7.03
N VAL A 426 4.00 24.90 -8.17
CA VAL A 426 3.14 23.89 -8.80
C VAL A 426 3.03 22.66 -7.90
N VAL A 427 4.17 22.11 -7.44
CA VAL A 427 4.19 20.94 -6.54
C VAL A 427 3.37 21.20 -5.27
N TRP A 428 3.55 22.36 -4.63
CA TRP A 428 2.80 22.71 -3.42
C TRP A 428 1.30 22.85 -3.65
N ARG A 429 0.86 23.37 -4.81
CA ARG A 429 -0.59 23.41 -5.14
C ARG A 429 -1.14 22.02 -5.41
N ASN A 430 -0.39 21.20 -6.15
CA ASN A 430 -0.74 19.83 -6.50
C ASN A 430 -0.91 18.94 -5.26
N TYR A 431 -0.05 19.16 -4.26
CA TYR A 431 -0.11 18.52 -2.96
C TYR A 431 -1.15 19.15 -2.01
N ARG A 432 -1.84 20.23 -2.42
CA ARG A 432 -2.77 21.02 -1.57
C ARG A 432 -2.11 21.56 -0.30
N TYR A 433 -0.83 21.90 -0.38
CA TYR A 433 0.01 22.33 0.74
C TYR A 433 -0.54 23.55 1.50
N GLN A 434 -1.34 24.39 0.84
CA GLN A 434 -1.96 25.57 1.48
C GLN A 434 -2.85 25.18 2.67
N ARG A 435 -3.41 23.96 2.69
CA ARG A 435 -4.22 23.44 3.79
C ARG A 435 -3.42 23.18 5.07
N LEU A 436 -2.08 23.04 4.98
CA LEU A 436 -1.24 22.95 6.18
C LEU A 436 -1.36 24.20 7.05
N ALA A 437 -1.44 25.39 6.43
CA ALA A 437 -1.60 26.63 7.19
C ALA A 437 -2.96 26.66 7.91
N GLU A 438 -4.02 26.18 7.27
CA GLU A 438 -5.37 26.10 7.85
C GLU A 438 -5.42 25.11 9.02
N ALA A 439 -4.81 23.92 8.86
CA ALA A 439 -4.79 22.88 9.88
C ALA A 439 -3.97 23.25 11.13
N LYS A 440 -3.00 24.17 10.99
CA LYS A 440 -2.18 24.69 12.11
C LYS A 440 -2.84 25.86 12.86
N LEU A 441 -3.99 26.38 12.41
CA LEU A 441 -4.65 27.49 13.09
C LEU A 441 -5.15 27.07 14.48
N PRO A 442 -4.95 27.90 15.52
CA PRO A 442 -5.43 27.58 16.87
C PRO A 442 -6.97 27.63 16.93
N PRO A 443 -7.58 26.89 17.89
CA PRO A 443 -9.01 26.90 18.10
C PRO A 443 -9.49 28.31 18.50
N ARG A 444 -10.68 28.69 18.05
CA ARG A 444 -11.30 29.96 18.44
C ARG A 444 -12.04 29.81 19.78
N PRO A 445 -11.94 30.79 20.69
CA PRO A 445 -12.62 30.73 21.99
C PRO A 445 -14.13 30.95 21.87
N GLY A 446 -14.91 30.35 22.77
CA GLY A 446 -16.34 30.62 22.92
C GLY A 446 -17.25 30.13 21.79
N LEU A 447 -16.76 29.22 20.94
CA LEU A 447 -17.59 28.63 19.90
C LEU A 447 -18.61 27.63 20.46
N ILE A 448 -19.79 27.62 19.84
CA ILE A 448 -20.80 26.59 20.06
C ILE A 448 -20.32 25.29 19.39
N PRO A 449 -20.53 24.11 20.02
CA PRO A 449 -20.16 22.84 19.41
C PRO A 449 -20.79 22.63 18.03
N LYS A 450 -20.01 22.12 17.07
CA LYS A 450 -20.45 21.76 15.70
C LYS A 450 -20.30 20.27 15.43
N PRO A 451 -20.97 19.68 14.42
CA PRO A 451 -20.73 18.30 14.01
C PRO A 451 -19.24 18.00 13.76
N VAL A 452 -18.63 18.74 12.84
CA VAL A 452 -17.18 18.69 12.57
C VAL A 452 -16.61 20.08 12.86
N PRO A 453 -15.75 20.24 13.87
CA PRO A 453 -15.12 21.53 14.17
C PRO A 453 -14.22 21.97 13.01
N GLU A 454 -14.10 23.27 12.73
CA GLU A 454 -13.28 23.75 11.60
C GLU A 454 -11.78 23.73 11.93
N ARG A 455 -11.42 23.88 13.20
CA ARG A 455 -10.04 23.84 13.71
C ARG A 455 -9.90 22.82 14.81
N ILE A 456 -8.70 22.22 14.91
CA ILE A 456 -8.39 21.26 15.96
C ILE A 456 -8.54 21.91 17.34
N GLY A 457 -9.23 21.23 18.25
CA GLY A 457 -9.51 21.69 19.61
C GLY A 457 -10.78 22.52 19.77
N GLU A 458 -11.46 22.89 18.68
CA GLU A 458 -12.81 23.46 18.77
C GLU A 458 -13.83 22.38 19.18
N PRO A 459 -14.91 22.72 19.92
CA PRO A 459 -15.81 21.71 20.44
C PRO A 459 -16.65 21.04 19.34
N SER A 460 -16.78 19.72 19.41
CA SER A 460 -17.74 18.94 18.61
C SER A 460 -19.01 18.62 19.41
N VAL A 461 -20.14 18.48 18.73
CA VAL A 461 -21.37 17.88 19.30
C VAL A 461 -21.19 16.38 19.58
N PHE A 462 -20.22 15.74 18.92
CA PHE A 462 -19.91 14.33 19.13
C PHE A 462 -18.81 14.16 20.18
N LYS A 463 -18.98 13.14 21.02
CA LYS A 463 -17.96 12.63 21.95
C LYS A 463 -17.40 11.28 21.54
N HIS A 464 -18.17 10.54 20.72
CA HIS A 464 -17.88 9.18 20.32
C HIS A 464 -17.87 9.06 18.80
N VAL A 465 -16.83 8.43 18.29
CA VAL A 465 -16.69 8.05 16.89
C VAL A 465 -16.61 6.53 16.83
N VAL A 466 -17.49 5.92 16.05
CA VAL A 466 -17.43 4.50 15.71
C VAL A 466 -16.96 4.41 14.27
N TYR A 467 -15.83 3.75 14.05
CA TYR A 467 -15.21 3.58 12.74
C TYR A 467 -15.20 2.11 12.37
N ILE A 468 -15.95 1.75 11.33
CA ILE A 468 -16.13 0.38 10.86
C ILE A 468 -15.34 0.21 9.57
N ILE A 469 -14.39 -0.72 9.57
CA ILE A 469 -13.59 -1.13 8.42
C ILE A 469 -14.15 -2.45 7.92
N LYS A 470 -14.44 -2.51 6.63
CA LYS A 470 -15.07 -3.63 5.92
C LYS A 470 -14.18 -4.11 4.76
N GLU A 471 -14.57 -5.19 4.07
CA GLU A 471 -13.76 -5.89 3.06
C GLU A 471 -14.48 -6.14 1.72
N ASN A 472 -13.69 -6.39 0.70
CA ASN A 472 -13.34 -5.34 -0.25
C ASN A 472 -14.42 -5.14 -1.31
N ARG A 473 -14.93 -3.92 -1.54
CA ARG A 473 -15.93 -3.69 -2.59
C ARG A 473 -15.79 -2.35 -3.30
N THR A 474 -16.09 -2.36 -4.60
CA THR A 474 -16.34 -1.12 -5.33
C THR A 474 -17.74 -0.58 -5.10
N TYR A 475 -17.94 0.70 -5.37
CA TYR A 475 -19.25 1.34 -5.28
C TYR A 475 -20.28 0.63 -6.17
N ASP A 476 -19.95 0.37 -7.44
CA ASP A 476 -20.89 -0.24 -8.38
C ASP A 476 -21.26 -1.68 -8.02
N GLN A 477 -20.39 -2.44 -7.35
CA GLN A 477 -20.69 -3.81 -6.92
C GLN A 477 -21.83 -3.87 -5.89
N VAL A 478 -21.98 -2.84 -5.05
CA VAL A 478 -22.94 -2.80 -3.94
C VAL A 478 -24.08 -1.80 -4.20
N LEU A 479 -23.75 -0.55 -4.54
CA LEU A 479 -24.69 0.56 -4.68
C LEU A 479 -24.96 0.95 -6.15
N GLY A 480 -24.50 0.16 -7.12
CA GLY A 480 -24.73 0.45 -8.54
C GLY A 480 -26.22 0.56 -8.92
N ASP A 481 -27.11 -0.09 -8.17
CA ASP A 481 -28.58 -0.03 -8.35
C ASP A 481 -29.28 1.14 -7.63
N GLU A 482 -28.55 1.96 -6.85
CA GLU A 482 -29.07 3.17 -6.23
C GLU A 482 -29.13 4.35 -7.22
N LYS A 483 -30.32 4.60 -7.75
CA LYS A 483 -30.57 5.56 -8.85
C LYS A 483 -30.30 7.02 -8.50
N ARG A 484 -30.23 7.38 -7.21
CA ARG A 484 -29.94 8.77 -6.80
C ARG A 484 -28.47 9.15 -7.00
N GLY A 485 -27.57 8.16 -6.96
CA GLY A 485 -26.14 8.38 -7.11
C GLY A 485 -25.65 8.13 -8.53
N ASN A 486 -24.37 8.37 -8.73
CA ASN A 486 -23.66 8.01 -9.96
C ASN A 486 -23.31 6.50 -9.99
N GLY A 487 -24.29 5.60 -10.02
CA GLY A 487 -24.10 4.14 -10.04
C GLY A 487 -24.44 3.47 -11.37
N ASP A 488 -23.79 2.34 -11.67
CA ASP A 488 -24.15 1.47 -12.81
C ASP A 488 -24.79 0.14 -12.34
N ALA A 489 -26.11 0.05 -12.49
CA ALA A 489 -26.89 -1.12 -12.06
C ALA A 489 -26.53 -2.40 -12.83
N SER A 490 -25.90 -2.30 -14.01
CA SER A 490 -25.45 -3.48 -14.75
C SER A 490 -24.30 -4.19 -14.04
N LEU A 491 -23.50 -3.44 -13.26
CA LEU A 491 -22.34 -3.91 -12.52
C LEU A 491 -22.65 -4.35 -11.08
N CYS A 492 -23.84 -4.01 -10.56
CA CYS A 492 -24.25 -4.35 -9.21
C CYS A 492 -24.49 -5.86 -9.03
N ILE A 493 -23.79 -6.47 -8.06
CA ILE A 493 -23.89 -7.89 -7.74
C ILE A 493 -24.38 -8.16 -6.30
N PHE A 494 -24.28 -7.17 -5.41
CA PHE A 494 -24.76 -7.23 -4.02
C PHE A 494 -25.77 -6.11 -3.73
N GLY A 495 -26.72 -5.91 -4.64
CA GLY A 495 -27.72 -4.84 -4.55
C GLY A 495 -28.72 -4.99 -3.39
N LYS A 496 -29.73 -4.13 -3.38
CA LYS A 496 -30.65 -3.92 -2.24
C LYS A 496 -31.31 -5.17 -1.64
N ASP A 497 -31.53 -6.22 -2.44
CA ASP A 497 -32.18 -7.44 -1.99
C ASP A 497 -31.22 -8.29 -1.12
N ILE A 498 -29.91 -8.13 -1.31
CA ILE A 498 -28.84 -8.80 -0.55
C ILE A 498 -28.33 -7.89 0.59
N THR A 499 -28.22 -6.58 0.32
CA THR A 499 -27.69 -5.59 1.28
C THR A 499 -28.74 -4.52 1.68
N PRO A 500 -29.90 -4.93 2.22
CA PRO A 500 -30.99 -3.99 2.52
C PRO A 500 -30.62 -2.93 3.56
N ASN A 501 -29.72 -3.22 4.51
CA ASN A 501 -29.33 -2.24 5.53
C ASN A 501 -28.41 -1.17 4.97
N GLN A 502 -27.40 -1.52 4.19
CA GLN A 502 -26.52 -0.55 3.52
C GLN A 502 -27.34 0.37 2.60
N HIS A 503 -28.28 -0.19 1.83
CA HIS A 503 -29.20 0.58 1.01
C HIS A 503 -30.12 1.48 1.84
N LYS A 504 -30.64 0.99 2.97
CA LYS A 504 -31.45 1.81 3.87
C LYS A 504 -30.63 2.95 4.47
N MET A 505 -29.38 2.72 4.87
CA MET A 505 -28.52 3.75 5.44
C MET A 505 -28.29 4.90 4.46
N VAL A 506 -27.97 4.62 3.19
CA VAL A 506 -27.77 5.69 2.20
C VAL A 506 -29.08 6.39 1.79
N ASN A 507 -30.23 5.76 2.02
CA ASN A 507 -31.55 6.37 1.80
C ASN A 507 -31.99 7.25 2.97
N ASP A 508 -31.79 6.78 4.20
CA ASP A 508 -32.14 7.53 5.41
C ASP A 508 -31.16 8.68 5.65
N PHE A 509 -29.88 8.50 5.36
CA PHE A 509 -28.81 9.47 5.62
C PHE A 509 -28.23 10.00 4.30
N VAL A 510 -26.91 10.21 4.23
CA VAL A 510 -26.23 10.66 3.01
C VAL A 510 -25.87 9.48 2.12
N LEU A 511 -26.04 9.67 0.81
CA LEU A 511 -25.44 8.85 -0.23
C LEU A 511 -24.13 9.52 -0.68
N LEU A 512 -23.00 8.82 -0.51
CA LEU A 512 -21.69 9.27 -0.96
C LEU A 512 -21.34 8.58 -2.28
N ASP A 513 -21.50 9.27 -3.41
CA ASP A 513 -21.31 8.66 -4.75
C ASP A 513 -19.96 8.96 -5.40
N ASN A 514 -19.07 9.65 -4.67
CA ASN A 514 -17.75 10.06 -5.11
C ASN A 514 -16.68 9.81 -4.01
N THR A 515 -16.68 8.62 -3.41
CA THR A 515 -15.75 8.23 -2.34
C THR A 515 -14.78 7.13 -2.79
N TYR A 516 -13.52 7.21 -2.37
CA TYR A 516 -12.45 6.34 -2.86
C TYR A 516 -11.63 5.71 -1.73
N CYS A 517 -11.23 4.45 -1.89
CA CYS A 517 -10.17 3.86 -1.09
C CYS A 517 -8.83 4.50 -1.48
N CYS A 518 -7.98 4.76 -0.49
CA CYS A 518 -6.59 5.15 -0.75
C CYS A 518 -5.68 3.95 -1.05
N GLY A 519 -6.00 2.78 -0.48
CA GLY A 519 -5.33 1.50 -0.74
C GLY A 519 -5.83 0.80 -2.01
N LEU A 520 -5.09 -0.21 -2.45
CA LEU A 520 -5.44 -1.07 -3.58
C LEU A 520 -5.85 -2.48 -3.14
N LEU A 521 -5.31 -2.95 -2.01
CA LEU A 521 -5.45 -4.30 -1.45
C LEU A 521 -5.26 -4.26 0.07
N SER A 522 -5.60 -5.32 0.82
CA SER A 522 -5.70 -5.21 2.28
C SER A 522 -4.38 -4.81 2.96
N ALA A 523 -3.23 -5.23 2.41
CA ALA A 523 -1.93 -4.88 2.98
C ALA A 523 -1.66 -3.37 3.02
N ASP A 524 -2.16 -2.58 2.06
CA ASP A 524 -2.07 -1.11 2.12
C ASP A 524 -3.41 -0.45 2.52
N GLY A 525 -4.55 -1.11 2.31
CA GLY A 525 -5.89 -0.68 2.73
C GLY A 525 -6.01 -0.47 4.23
N HIS A 526 -5.62 -1.46 5.03
CA HIS A 526 -5.59 -1.34 6.50
C HIS A 526 -4.60 -0.26 6.98
N GLN A 527 -3.45 -0.13 6.32
CA GLN A 527 -2.46 0.91 6.64
C GLN A 527 -3.02 2.31 6.37
N TRP A 528 -3.67 2.52 5.22
CA TRP A 528 -4.35 3.78 4.90
C TRP A 528 -5.48 4.08 5.88
N SER A 529 -6.24 3.06 6.27
CA SER A 529 -7.38 3.16 7.17
C SER A 529 -6.99 3.44 8.63
N THR A 530 -5.73 3.22 9.02
CA THR A 530 -5.32 3.35 10.42
C THR A 530 -4.16 4.33 10.65
N THR A 531 -3.35 4.61 9.61
CA THR A 531 -2.19 5.51 9.69
C THR A 531 -2.26 6.68 8.70
N ALA A 532 -3.26 6.71 7.81
CA ALA A 532 -3.37 7.66 6.70
C ALA A 532 -2.13 7.71 5.79
N PHE A 533 -1.34 6.65 5.73
CA PHE A 533 -0.07 6.62 4.98
C PHE A 533 0.27 5.20 4.51
N ALA A 534 0.88 5.10 3.33
CA ALA A 534 1.60 3.90 2.88
C ALA A 534 3.07 4.23 2.68
N THR A 535 3.96 3.48 3.34
CA THR A 535 5.41 3.72 3.33
C THR A 535 6.04 3.36 1.98
N ASP A 536 7.27 3.83 1.74
CA ASP A 536 8.03 3.41 0.54
C ASP A 536 8.27 1.90 0.51
N TYR A 537 8.48 1.30 1.69
CA TYR A 537 8.56 -0.15 1.90
C TYR A 537 7.30 -0.84 1.36
N MET A 538 6.12 -0.32 1.71
CA MET A 538 4.84 -0.83 1.21
C MET A 538 4.73 -0.68 -0.31
N GLU A 539 4.93 0.54 -0.82
CA GLU A 539 4.71 0.87 -2.23
C GLU A 539 5.66 0.12 -3.18
N LYS A 540 6.84 -0.26 -2.69
CA LYS A 540 7.82 -1.09 -3.41
C LYS A 540 7.62 -2.60 -3.22
N SER A 541 6.77 -3.04 -2.29
CA SER A 541 6.52 -4.46 -2.03
C SER A 541 5.48 -5.10 -2.97
N PHE A 542 4.83 -4.31 -3.83
CA PHE A 542 3.84 -4.80 -4.81
C PHE A 542 4.35 -5.86 -5.81
N ALA A 543 5.66 -6.12 -5.88
CA ALA A 543 6.24 -7.29 -6.54
C ALA A 543 6.06 -8.57 -5.69
N GLY A 544 4.82 -8.87 -5.31
CA GLY A 544 4.43 -10.11 -4.63
C GLY A 544 4.68 -10.16 -3.12
N PHE A 545 4.82 -9.01 -2.44
CA PHE A 545 4.91 -8.91 -0.98
C PHE A 545 5.92 -9.88 -0.36
N PRO A 546 7.19 -9.85 -0.82
CA PRO A 546 8.08 -10.99 -0.69
C PRO A 546 8.55 -11.25 0.76
N ARG A 547 8.47 -10.25 1.66
CA ARG A 547 8.75 -10.37 3.11
C ARG A 547 7.50 -10.66 3.94
N SER A 548 6.41 -9.95 3.69
CA SER A 548 5.18 -10.04 4.47
C SER A 548 4.04 -9.45 3.64
N TYR A 549 2.81 -9.87 3.94
CA TYR A 549 1.59 -9.21 3.49
C TYR A 549 0.99 -8.49 4.71
N PRO A 550 1.39 -7.22 4.98
CA PRO A 550 1.24 -6.62 6.30
C PRO A 550 -0.13 -5.97 6.59
N ASP A 551 -1.19 -6.77 6.49
CA ASP A 551 -2.55 -6.39 6.92
C ASP A 551 -2.76 -6.46 8.45
N GLY A 552 -1.83 -7.12 9.17
CA GLY A 552 -1.90 -7.30 10.62
C GLY A 552 -2.99 -8.28 11.10
N MET A 553 -3.56 -9.09 10.22
CA MET A 553 -4.64 -10.03 10.53
C MET A 553 -4.15 -11.45 10.85
N GLY A 554 -2.84 -11.63 11.00
CA GLY A 554 -2.22 -12.86 11.47
C GLY A 554 -0.76 -12.69 11.85
N GLU A 555 -0.15 -13.75 12.41
CA GLU A 555 1.23 -13.73 12.91
C GLU A 555 2.28 -13.44 11.82
N ASN A 556 1.98 -13.77 10.57
CA ASN A 556 2.95 -13.69 9.46
C ASN A 556 2.85 -12.36 8.71
N GLU A 557 1.78 -11.65 9.01
CA GLU A 557 1.36 -10.37 8.53
C GLU A 557 1.89 -9.27 9.48
N CYS A 558 2.45 -9.62 10.64
CA CYS A 558 3.14 -8.70 11.52
C CYS A 558 4.46 -8.20 10.90
N ASP A 559 4.53 -6.91 10.58
CA ASP A 559 5.74 -6.29 10.04
C ASP A 559 5.89 -4.83 10.50
N ALA A 560 6.80 -4.61 11.45
CA ALA A 560 7.06 -3.29 12.01
C ALA A 560 7.71 -2.30 11.02
N LEU A 561 8.23 -2.77 9.87
CA LEU A 561 8.73 -1.90 8.78
C LEU A 561 7.61 -1.38 7.88
N ALA A 562 6.44 -2.02 7.90
CA ALA A 562 5.30 -1.59 7.08
C ALA A 562 4.69 -0.28 7.60
N TYR A 563 4.67 -0.12 8.92
CA TYR A 563 3.89 0.89 9.62
C TYR A 563 4.46 2.30 9.48
N SER A 564 3.57 3.29 9.45
CA SER A 564 3.96 4.70 9.37
C SER A 564 4.80 5.14 10.60
N PRO A 565 5.90 5.89 10.42
CA PRO A 565 6.72 6.40 11.53
C PRO A 565 5.96 7.36 12.46
N THR A 566 4.79 7.85 12.04
CA THR A 566 3.92 8.74 12.84
C THR A 566 2.97 7.98 13.76
N GLY A 567 2.96 6.65 13.71
CA GLY A 567 2.04 5.79 14.44
C GLY A 567 0.65 5.72 13.81
N PHE A 568 -0.26 5.09 14.55
CA PHE A 568 -1.64 4.85 14.17
C PHE A 568 -2.59 5.84 14.83
N ILE A 569 -3.81 5.96 14.32
CA ILE A 569 -4.84 6.87 14.85
C ILE A 569 -5.12 6.60 16.34
N TRP A 570 -5.05 5.34 16.78
CA TRP A 570 -5.23 5.00 18.19
C TRP A 570 -4.09 5.50 19.08
N ASP A 571 -2.84 5.52 18.59
CA ASP A 571 -1.73 6.09 19.37
C ASP A 571 -1.99 7.58 19.64
N HIS A 572 -2.56 8.29 18.66
CA HIS A 572 -2.93 9.70 18.80
C HIS A 572 -4.12 9.89 19.75
N VAL A 573 -5.15 9.04 19.68
CA VAL A 573 -6.28 9.04 20.62
C VAL A 573 -5.77 8.93 22.06
N LEU A 574 -4.94 7.92 22.32
CA LEU A 574 -4.40 7.64 23.65
C LEU A 574 -3.48 8.76 24.15
N ALA A 575 -2.60 9.29 23.27
CA ALA A 575 -1.71 10.38 23.61
C ALA A 575 -2.44 11.69 23.99
N HIS A 576 -3.69 11.86 23.55
CA HIS A 576 -4.52 13.04 23.84
C HIS A 576 -5.56 12.78 24.95
N GLY A 577 -5.36 11.74 25.77
CA GLY A 577 -6.21 11.43 26.93
C GLY A 577 -7.62 10.98 26.55
N LYS A 578 -7.80 10.48 25.33
CA LYS A 578 -9.06 9.92 24.84
C LYS A 578 -9.06 8.40 25.00
N THR A 579 -10.24 7.80 25.08
CA THR A 579 -10.41 6.36 25.27
C THR A 579 -10.62 5.62 23.96
N LEU A 580 -10.10 4.40 23.88
CA LEU A 580 -10.14 3.53 22.71
C LEU A 580 -10.83 2.20 23.05
N ARG A 581 -11.58 1.67 22.08
CA ARG A 581 -11.95 0.26 22.03
C ARG A 581 -11.75 -0.29 20.62
N ASN A 582 -11.02 -1.40 20.51
CA ASN A 582 -10.77 -2.06 19.23
C ASN A 582 -11.48 -3.41 19.17
N TYR A 583 -12.28 -3.63 18.13
CA TYR A 583 -12.97 -4.87 17.82
C TYR A 583 -12.41 -5.46 16.52
N GLY A 584 -11.27 -6.14 16.63
CA GLY A 584 -10.78 -7.04 15.59
C GLY A 584 -9.85 -6.44 14.54
N GLU A 585 -9.63 -5.12 14.51
CA GLU A 585 -8.65 -4.50 13.61
C GLU A 585 -7.22 -4.79 14.10
N PHE A 586 -6.30 -5.18 13.20
CA PHE A 586 -4.95 -5.67 13.54
C PHE A 586 -4.98 -6.77 14.63
N CYS A 587 -5.84 -7.79 14.43
CA CYS A 587 -6.02 -8.91 15.36
C CYS A 587 -5.97 -10.26 14.66
N GLY A 588 -5.00 -11.09 15.02
CA GLY A 588 -4.91 -12.47 14.57
C GLY A 588 -6.00 -13.35 15.20
N PRO A 589 -6.78 -14.11 14.43
CA PRO A 589 -7.82 -14.98 14.96
C PRO A 589 -7.24 -16.24 15.60
N THR A 590 -7.90 -16.75 16.63
CA THR A 590 -7.68 -18.07 17.21
C THR A 590 -9.01 -18.80 17.28
N VAL A 591 -9.41 -19.38 16.15
CA VAL A 591 -10.63 -20.20 16.04
C VAL A 591 -10.26 -21.67 15.95
N ARG A 592 -10.66 -22.43 16.98
CA ARG A 592 -10.26 -23.83 17.14
C ARG A 592 -11.35 -24.67 17.78
N TRP A 593 -11.23 -25.98 17.62
CA TRP A 593 -12.05 -26.93 18.38
C TRP A 593 -11.74 -26.85 19.88
N CYS A 594 -12.78 -27.03 20.71
CA CYS A 594 -12.63 -27.22 22.15
C CYS A 594 -11.93 -28.57 22.45
N ASP A 595 -12.27 -29.60 21.67
CA ASP A 595 -11.62 -30.92 21.72
C ASP A 595 -10.34 -30.89 20.88
N GLU A 596 -9.19 -30.94 21.56
CA GLU A 596 -7.86 -30.91 20.93
C GLU A 596 -7.57 -32.15 20.07
N SER A 597 -8.36 -33.23 20.20
CA SER A 597 -8.23 -34.41 19.35
C SER A 597 -8.82 -34.21 17.95
N LYS A 598 -9.72 -33.23 17.76
CA LYS A 598 -10.27 -32.88 16.44
C LYS A 598 -9.20 -32.19 15.60
N LYS A 599 -8.91 -32.76 14.43
CA LYS A 599 -7.96 -32.20 13.46
C LYS A 599 -8.61 -31.12 12.60
N GLY A 600 -7.79 -30.18 12.11
CA GLY A 600 -8.22 -29.10 11.23
C GLY A 600 -8.86 -27.92 11.98
N LYS A 601 -9.31 -26.92 11.22
CA LYS A 601 -10.03 -25.76 11.75
C LYS A 601 -11.55 -25.99 11.73
N PRO A 602 -12.31 -25.40 12.67
CA PRO A 602 -13.77 -25.34 12.60
C PRO A 602 -14.25 -24.75 11.28
N ASP A 603 -15.31 -25.32 10.71
CA ASP A 603 -15.98 -24.76 9.53
C ASP A 603 -17.07 -23.76 9.93
N PHE A 604 -17.63 -23.07 8.94
CA PHE A 604 -18.65 -22.06 9.17
C PHE A 604 -19.86 -22.60 9.94
N LEU A 605 -20.33 -23.81 9.63
CA LEU A 605 -21.52 -24.36 10.30
C LEU A 605 -21.24 -24.74 11.76
N ALA A 606 -20.03 -25.19 12.09
CA ALA A 606 -19.63 -25.41 13.48
C ALA A 606 -19.57 -24.09 14.26
N CYS A 607 -19.00 -23.04 13.65
CA CYS A 607 -19.00 -21.69 14.23
C CYS A 607 -20.44 -21.14 14.39
N TYR A 608 -21.28 -21.28 13.36
CA TYR A 608 -22.68 -20.87 13.37
C TYR A 608 -23.48 -21.57 14.48
N ARG A 609 -23.42 -22.90 14.59
CA ARG A 609 -24.10 -23.65 15.66
C ARG A 609 -23.62 -23.22 17.04
N THR A 610 -22.31 -22.97 17.19
CA THR A 610 -21.73 -22.50 18.45
C THR A 610 -22.24 -21.11 18.82
N TRP A 611 -22.28 -20.19 17.85
CA TRP A 611 -22.88 -18.87 18.03
C TRP A 611 -24.36 -18.93 18.39
N LYS A 612 -25.13 -19.80 17.73
CA LYS A 612 -26.56 -20.02 18.02
C LYS A 612 -26.83 -20.66 19.40
N GLY A 613 -25.80 -21.10 20.11
CA GLY A 613 -25.93 -21.85 21.36
C GLY A 613 -26.42 -23.29 21.17
N GLU A 614 -26.38 -23.79 19.94
CA GLU A 614 -26.73 -25.18 19.58
C GLU A 614 -25.58 -26.14 19.86
N SER A 615 -24.35 -25.62 19.97
CA SER A 615 -23.14 -26.36 20.34
C SER A 615 -22.17 -25.52 21.17
N ASN A 616 -21.19 -26.17 21.80
CA ASN A 616 -20.08 -25.53 22.53
C ASN A 616 -18.72 -26.06 22.05
N GLU A 617 -18.64 -26.50 20.79
CA GLU A 617 -17.49 -27.22 20.25
C GLU A 617 -16.36 -26.31 19.75
N VAL A 618 -16.61 -25.01 19.61
CA VAL A 618 -15.66 -24.05 19.04
C VAL A 618 -15.29 -22.97 20.05
N VAL A 619 -13.99 -22.66 20.14
CA VAL A 619 -13.46 -21.52 20.87
C VAL A 619 -13.29 -20.36 19.91
N PHE A 620 -13.83 -19.20 20.28
CA PHE A 620 -13.62 -17.92 19.61
C PHE A 620 -12.69 -17.05 20.44
N SER A 621 -11.52 -16.74 19.91
CA SER A 621 -10.60 -15.77 20.50
C SER A 621 -9.75 -15.09 19.44
N CYS A 622 -9.07 -14.01 19.83
CA CYS A 622 -8.08 -13.33 19.00
C CYS A 622 -6.96 -12.74 19.87
N TYR A 623 -5.89 -12.33 19.21
CA TYR A 623 -4.79 -11.60 19.83
C TYR A 623 -4.42 -10.39 18.96
N PRO A 624 -4.07 -9.25 19.57
CA PRO A 624 -3.58 -8.08 18.83
C PRO A 624 -2.22 -8.41 18.20
N THR A 625 -2.02 -7.98 16.96
CA THR A 625 -0.73 -8.09 16.24
C THR A 625 0.13 -6.83 16.38
N VAL A 626 -0.48 -5.71 16.79
CA VAL A 626 0.20 -4.48 17.20
C VAL A 626 0.11 -4.35 18.72
N GLU A 627 1.26 -4.23 19.39
CA GLU A 627 1.33 -4.28 20.85
C GLU A 627 0.52 -3.16 21.53
N THR A 628 0.46 -1.96 20.95
CA THR A 628 -0.28 -0.83 21.53
C THR A 628 -1.78 -1.05 21.61
N LEU A 629 -2.34 -2.00 20.85
CA LEU A 629 -3.75 -2.37 20.90
C LEU A 629 -4.10 -3.35 22.03
N ARG A 630 -3.10 -3.98 22.67
CA ARG A 630 -3.32 -5.07 23.63
C ARG A 630 -4.22 -4.72 24.81
N PRO A 631 -4.11 -3.56 25.46
CA PRO A 631 -4.99 -3.20 26.57
C PRO A 631 -6.43 -2.87 26.14
N TYR A 632 -6.65 -2.62 24.85
CA TYR A 632 -7.90 -2.04 24.32
C TYR A 632 -8.68 -3.03 23.45
N THR A 633 -8.14 -4.23 23.24
CA THR A 633 -8.73 -5.28 22.38
C THR A 633 -9.26 -6.42 23.25
N PRO A 634 -10.53 -6.86 23.10
CA PRO A 634 -11.02 -8.05 23.77
C PRO A 634 -10.39 -9.30 23.16
N THR A 635 -9.87 -10.20 23.99
CA THR A 635 -9.28 -11.47 23.53
C THR A 635 -10.31 -12.58 23.32
N ASN A 636 -11.51 -12.44 23.89
CA ASN A 636 -12.66 -13.33 23.70
C ASN A 636 -13.58 -12.88 22.56
N TYR A 637 -12.97 -12.27 21.53
CA TYR A 637 -13.60 -11.79 20.29
C TYR A 637 -12.92 -12.47 19.09
N VAL A 638 -13.20 -12.05 17.86
CA VAL A 638 -12.54 -12.56 16.65
C VAL A 638 -12.27 -11.41 15.67
N GLY A 639 -11.02 -11.28 15.21
CA GLY A 639 -10.62 -10.38 14.11
C GLY A 639 -11.06 -10.90 12.74
N TRP A 640 -10.21 -10.80 11.72
CA TRP A 640 -10.49 -11.34 10.39
C TRP A 640 -10.58 -12.87 10.43
N GLU A 641 -11.78 -13.44 10.23
CA GLU A 641 -12.02 -14.88 10.14
C GLU A 641 -13.40 -15.13 9.54
N MET A 642 -13.42 -15.51 8.26
CA MET A 642 -14.64 -15.69 7.48
C MET A 642 -15.48 -16.91 7.87
N THR A 643 -14.93 -17.85 8.65
CA THR A 643 -15.74 -18.96 9.18
C THR A 643 -16.64 -18.53 10.34
N VAL A 644 -16.38 -17.38 10.96
CA VAL A 644 -17.20 -16.87 12.07
C VAL A 644 -18.23 -15.88 11.52
N PRO A 645 -19.54 -16.08 11.76
CA PRO A 645 -20.56 -15.12 11.34
C PRO A 645 -20.33 -13.72 11.94
N ASP A 646 -20.51 -12.67 11.15
CA ASP A 646 -20.47 -11.29 11.64
C ASP A 646 -21.59 -11.01 12.65
N GLN A 647 -22.65 -11.84 12.68
CA GLN A 647 -23.63 -11.81 13.78
C GLN A 647 -23.02 -12.08 15.16
N TYR A 648 -22.00 -12.94 15.27
CA TYR A 648 -21.31 -13.16 16.54
C TYR A 648 -20.58 -11.88 16.98
N ARG A 649 -19.91 -11.22 16.02
CA ARG A 649 -19.22 -9.94 16.21
C ARG A 649 -20.21 -8.86 16.68
N ALA A 650 -21.35 -8.75 16.00
CA ALA A 650 -22.42 -7.82 16.38
C ALA A 650 -22.99 -8.12 17.78
N ASP A 651 -23.26 -9.38 18.12
CA ASP A 651 -23.77 -9.77 19.44
C ASP A 651 -22.80 -9.37 20.57
N PHE A 652 -21.50 -9.58 20.35
CA PHE A 652 -20.48 -9.19 21.31
C PHE A 652 -20.48 -7.66 21.54
N ILE A 653 -20.45 -6.89 20.45
CA ILE A 653 -20.42 -5.42 20.49
C ILE A 653 -21.69 -4.88 21.15
N ILE A 654 -22.87 -5.39 20.78
CA ILE A 654 -24.16 -4.95 21.33
C ILE A 654 -24.26 -5.29 22.82
N ARG A 655 -23.71 -6.42 23.27
CA ARG A 655 -23.63 -6.76 24.70
C ARG A 655 -22.74 -5.76 25.44
N GLU A 656 -21.54 -5.48 24.94
CA GLU A 656 -20.62 -4.54 25.61
C GLU A 656 -21.17 -3.10 25.59
N LEU A 657 -21.89 -2.71 24.53
CA LEU A 657 -22.62 -1.44 24.49
C LEU A 657 -23.59 -1.30 25.67
N LYS A 658 -24.34 -2.35 26.03
CA LYS A 658 -25.22 -2.33 27.21
C LYS A 658 -24.44 -2.18 28.53
N GLU A 659 -23.24 -2.75 28.61
CA GLU A 659 -22.36 -2.58 29.77
C GLU A 659 -21.85 -1.13 29.87
N TYR A 660 -21.47 -0.53 28.74
CA TYR A 660 -21.14 0.89 28.64
C TYR A 660 -22.32 1.77 29.04
N GLU A 661 -23.54 1.43 28.61
CA GLU A 661 -24.74 2.12 29.04
C GLU A 661 -24.95 2.02 30.55
N SER A 662 -24.72 0.86 31.17
CA SER A 662 -24.86 0.72 32.63
C SER A 662 -23.90 1.63 33.42
N ARG A 663 -22.71 1.92 32.85
CA ARG A 663 -21.68 2.78 33.45
C ARG A 663 -21.74 4.24 33.02
N ASN A 664 -22.55 4.57 32.01
CA ASN A 664 -22.56 5.89 31.37
C ASN A 664 -21.21 6.30 30.80
N GLU A 665 -20.47 5.34 30.25
CA GLU A 665 -19.12 5.52 29.73
C GLU A 665 -19.02 4.78 28.40
N PHE A 666 -18.85 5.49 27.29
CA PHE A 666 -18.61 4.90 25.97
C PHE A 666 -17.26 5.41 25.45
N PRO A 667 -16.44 4.60 24.75
CA PRO A 667 -15.13 5.03 24.28
C PRO A 667 -15.20 6.22 23.33
N ASN A 668 -14.17 7.08 23.30
CA ASN A 668 -14.10 8.19 22.34
C ASN A 668 -13.92 7.69 20.91
N LEU A 669 -13.05 6.70 20.71
CA LEU A 669 -12.91 5.99 19.43
C LEU A 669 -13.21 4.50 19.61
N VAL A 670 -14.10 3.99 18.78
CA VAL A 670 -14.39 2.56 18.64
C VAL A 670 -14.03 2.14 17.22
N ILE A 671 -13.15 1.16 17.06
CA ILE A 671 -12.79 0.60 15.75
C ILE A 671 -13.40 -0.80 15.64
N ILE A 672 -14.01 -1.13 14.52
CA ILE A 672 -14.66 -2.44 14.26
C ILE A 672 -14.22 -2.95 12.90
N CYS A 673 -13.74 -4.20 12.85
CA CYS A 673 -13.51 -4.93 11.60
C CYS A 673 -14.69 -5.91 11.36
N LEU A 674 -15.31 -5.85 10.18
CA LEU A 674 -16.38 -6.77 9.74
C LEU A 674 -16.01 -7.41 8.39
N PRO A 675 -15.43 -8.63 8.38
CA PRO A 675 -14.76 -9.16 7.18
C PRO A 675 -15.64 -10.02 6.25
N ASN A 676 -16.86 -10.43 6.63
CA ASN A 676 -17.53 -11.49 5.88
C ASN A 676 -17.99 -11.06 4.48
N ASP A 677 -18.06 -9.76 4.19
CA ASP A 677 -18.31 -9.28 2.84
C ASP A 677 -17.12 -9.42 1.89
N HIS A 678 -15.94 -9.88 2.33
CA HIS A 678 -14.87 -10.39 1.44
C HIS A 678 -15.36 -11.58 0.60
N THR A 679 -16.22 -12.42 1.20
CA THR A 679 -16.79 -13.69 0.67
C THR A 679 -15.79 -14.82 0.49
N SER A 680 -16.27 -16.07 0.49
CA SER A 680 -15.44 -17.26 0.25
C SER A 680 -15.70 -17.92 -1.11
N GLY A 681 -16.08 -17.13 -2.11
CA GLY A 681 -16.45 -17.63 -3.43
C GLY A 681 -17.54 -18.70 -3.36
N THR A 682 -17.42 -19.77 -4.15
CA THR A 682 -18.42 -20.85 -4.24
C THR A 682 -17.94 -22.19 -3.66
N SER A 683 -17.02 -22.16 -2.68
CA SER A 683 -16.53 -23.38 -2.03
C SER A 683 -17.62 -24.04 -1.20
N LYS A 684 -17.80 -25.36 -1.34
CA LYS A 684 -18.83 -26.14 -0.60
C LYS A 684 -18.69 -26.12 0.91
N THR A 685 -17.52 -25.76 1.43
CA THR A 685 -17.25 -25.68 2.87
C THR A 685 -17.60 -24.30 3.46
N ALA A 686 -18.06 -23.37 2.62
CA ALA A 686 -18.39 -22.01 3.00
C ALA A 686 -19.83 -21.64 2.59
N PRO A 687 -20.43 -20.64 3.24
CA PRO A 687 -21.65 -20.02 2.77
C PRO A 687 -21.53 -19.49 1.34
N THR A 688 -22.68 -19.38 0.68
CA THR A 688 -22.78 -18.72 -0.62
C THR A 688 -22.35 -17.25 -0.52
N PRO A 689 -21.84 -16.62 -1.60
CA PRO A 689 -21.47 -15.20 -1.55
C PRO A 689 -22.61 -14.28 -1.11
N VAL A 690 -23.85 -14.57 -1.53
CA VAL A 690 -25.04 -13.83 -1.07
C VAL A 690 -25.27 -13.96 0.44
N ALA A 691 -24.98 -15.11 1.03
CA ALA A 691 -25.18 -15.34 2.46
C ALA A 691 -24.11 -14.62 3.29
N HIS A 692 -22.86 -14.59 2.81
CA HIS A 692 -21.78 -13.81 3.41
C HIS A 692 -22.06 -12.30 3.37
N ALA A 693 -22.44 -11.77 2.20
CA ALA A 693 -22.81 -10.36 2.07
C ALA A 693 -24.03 -9.99 2.93
N ALA A 694 -25.04 -10.87 3.01
CA ALA A 694 -26.21 -10.67 3.86
C ALA A 694 -25.89 -10.76 5.37
N ASP A 695 -24.94 -11.60 5.77
CA ASP A 695 -24.45 -11.67 7.14
C ASP A 695 -23.76 -10.38 7.56
N ASN A 696 -22.82 -9.90 6.75
CA ASN A 696 -22.14 -8.63 6.98
C ASN A 696 -23.13 -7.44 7.02
N ASP A 697 -24.03 -7.34 6.05
CA ASP A 697 -25.05 -6.29 5.97
C ASP A 697 -25.95 -6.26 7.21
N LEU A 698 -26.44 -7.43 7.65
CA LEU A 698 -27.26 -7.54 8.84
C LEU A 698 -26.46 -7.16 10.10
N ALA A 699 -25.22 -7.63 10.24
CA ALA A 699 -24.38 -7.31 11.39
C ALA A 699 -24.13 -5.80 11.48
N PHE A 700 -23.79 -5.17 10.35
CA PHE A 700 -23.60 -3.73 10.25
C PHE A 700 -24.88 -2.97 10.63
N GLY A 701 -26.02 -3.36 10.06
CA GLY A 701 -27.33 -2.80 10.39
C GLY A 701 -27.68 -2.92 11.88
N ARG A 702 -27.41 -4.07 12.51
CA ARG A 702 -27.68 -4.31 13.94
C ARG A 702 -26.79 -3.48 14.86
N ILE A 703 -25.52 -3.28 14.50
CA ILE A 703 -24.59 -2.43 15.26
C ILE A 703 -25.08 -0.97 15.22
N VAL A 704 -25.42 -0.47 14.02
CA VAL A 704 -25.94 0.89 13.84
C VAL A 704 -27.27 1.10 14.58
N ASP A 705 -28.19 0.13 14.47
CA ASP A 705 -29.47 0.13 15.18
C ASP A 705 -29.28 0.21 16.70
N ALA A 706 -28.45 -0.66 17.26
CA ALA A 706 -28.18 -0.69 18.70
C ALA A 706 -27.56 0.62 19.21
N ILE A 707 -26.58 1.17 18.49
CA ILE A 707 -25.96 2.45 18.86
C ILE A 707 -26.97 3.60 18.76
N SER A 708 -27.81 3.62 17.73
CA SER A 708 -28.80 4.69 17.53
C SER A 708 -29.95 4.66 18.53
N HIS A 709 -30.25 3.49 19.12
CA HIS A 709 -31.20 3.36 20.24
C HIS A 709 -30.56 3.53 21.61
N SER A 710 -29.23 3.59 21.70
CA SER A 710 -28.52 3.77 22.97
C SER A 710 -28.65 5.20 23.49
N LYS A 711 -28.42 5.40 24.79
CA LYS A 711 -28.36 6.75 25.37
C LYS A 711 -27.21 7.62 24.84
N PHE A 712 -26.23 7.02 24.15
CA PHE A 712 -25.09 7.74 23.56
C PHE A 712 -25.39 8.33 22.18
N TRP A 713 -26.49 7.94 21.52
CA TRP A 713 -26.82 8.31 20.13
C TRP A 713 -26.67 9.82 19.83
N LYS A 714 -27.08 10.67 20.78
CA LYS A 714 -27.04 12.13 20.63
C LYS A 714 -25.63 12.69 20.42
N GLU A 715 -24.61 11.96 20.85
CA GLU A 715 -23.21 12.38 20.89
C GLU A 715 -22.30 11.39 20.10
N THR A 716 -22.88 10.54 19.24
CA THR A 716 -22.15 9.54 18.46
C THR A 716 -22.27 9.80 16.96
N VAL A 717 -21.15 9.63 16.25
CA VAL A 717 -21.13 9.47 14.79
C VAL A 717 -20.53 8.12 14.42
N ILE A 718 -21.09 7.50 13.39
CA ILE A 718 -20.60 6.25 12.82
C ILE A 718 -20.08 6.54 11.41
N PHE A 719 -18.84 6.15 11.14
CA PHE A 719 -18.26 6.09 9.80
C PHE A 719 -17.99 4.63 9.44
N ALA A 720 -18.26 4.27 8.19
CA ALA A 720 -17.87 2.97 7.66
C ALA A 720 -17.33 3.11 6.23
N ILE A 721 -16.34 2.29 5.87
CA ILE A 721 -15.71 2.24 4.54
C ILE A 721 -15.09 0.87 4.33
N GLU A 722 -14.97 0.44 3.07
CA GLU A 722 -14.11 -0.69 2.71
C GLU A 722 -12.64 -0.28 2.86
N ASP A 723 -11.78 -1.19 3.33
CA ASP A 723 -10.34 -0.97 3.42
C ASP A 723 -9.70 -0.73 2.04
N ASP A 724 -10.16 -1.50 1.05
CA ASP A 724 -9.81 -1.38 -0.36
C ASP A 724 -10.95 -1.85 -1.30
N PRO A 725 -10.87 -1.55 -2.61
CA PRO A 725 -11.88 -1.94 -3.59
C PRO A 725 -11.62 -3.32 -4.23
N GLN A 726 -10.47 -3.94 -3.92
CA GLN A 726 -9.83 -5.06 -4.61
C GLN A 726 -9.64 -4.76 -6.10
N ASP A 727 -9.27 -5.74 -6.92
CA ASP A 727 -9.43 -5.64 -8.39
C ASP A 727 -10.92 -5.65 -8.84
N GLY A 728 -11.82 -5.09 -8.02
CA GLY A 728 -13.23 -4.93 -8.31
C GLY A 728 -13.51 -3.95 -9.44
N TRP A 729 -14.72 -4.02 -10.00
CA TRP A 729 -15.12 -3.27 -11.18
C TRP A 729 -15.93 -2.01 -10.83
N ASP A 730 -15.60 -0.89 -11.46
CA ASP A 730 -16.38 0.34 -11.35
C ASP A 730 -16.28 1.17 -12.64
N HIS A 731 -17.38 1.82 -13.02
CA HIS A 731 -17.49 2.56 -14.28
C HIS A 731 -16.86 3.95 -14.23
N VAL A 732 -16.60 4.50 -13.03
CA VAL A 732 -16.00 5.82 -12.77
C VAL A 732 -14.51 5.67 -12.49
N SER A 733 -14.12 4.80 -11.56
CA SER A 733 -12.74 4.59 -11.14
C SER A 733 -12.60 3.29 -10.35
N GLY A 734 -11.54 2.53 -10.60
CA GLY A 734 -11.22 1.31 -9.85
C GLY A 734 -10.92 1.54 -8.37
N TYR A 735 -10.75 2.79 -7.93
CA TYR A 735 -10.58 3.14 -6.52
C TYR A 735 -11.90 3.46 -5.81
N ARG A 736 -13.02 3.56 -6.53
CA ARG A 736 -14.27 4.04 -5.95
C ARG A 736 -14.91 2.95 -5.11
N THR A 737 -15.35 3.30 -3.91
CA THR A 737 -15.88 2.37 -2.92
C THR A 737 -17.17 2.89 -2.27
N THR A 738 -17.80 2.06 -1.45
CA THR A 738 -18.90 2.49 -0.59
C THR A 738 -18.37 3.11 0.70
N ALA A 739 -19.09 4.10 1.22
CA ALA A 739 -18.82 4.69 2.52
C ALA A 739 -20.12 5.21 3.15
N TYR A 740 -20.15 5.23 4.48
CA TYR A 740 -21.33 5.53 5.27
C TYR A 740 -21.01 6.56 6.34
N CYS A 741 -21.94 7.50 6.55
CA CYS A 741 -21.90 8.48 7.64
C CYS A 741 -23.28 8.46 8.29
N VAL A 742 -23.34 8.14 9.59
CA VAL A 742 -24.60 7.94 10.31
C VAL A 742 -24.53 8.63 11.68
N SER A 743 -25.40 9.61 11.90
CA SER A 743 -25.54 10.33 13.18
C SER A 743 -26.82 11.19 13.19
N PRO A 744 -27.26 11.73 14.34
CA PRO A 744 -28.36 12.69 14.38
C PRO A 744 -28.10 13.94 13.54
N TYR A 745 -26.83 14.33 13.38
CA TYR A 745 -26.45 15.55 12.64
C TYR A 745 -26.10 15.25 11.17
N THR A 746 -26.20 14.01 10.73
CA THR A 746 -26.00 13.68 9.31
C THR A 746 -27.24 14.12 8.52
N LYS A 747 -27.02 14.75 7.36
CA LYS A 747 -28.13 15.12 6.46
C LYS A 747 -28.93 13.88 6.04
N ARG A 748 -30.25 14.01 6.03
CA ARG A 748 -31.18 12.95 5.65
C ARG A 748 -31.48 13.00 4.14
N GLY A 749 -31.46 11.85 3.46
CA GLY A 749 -31.84 11.69 2.06
C GLY A 749 -30.99 12.46 1.03
N ALA A 750 -29.83 13.01 1.42
CA ALA A 750 -29.01 13.86 0.57
C ALA A 750 -27.99 13.05 -0.23
N VAL A 751 -27.68 13.50 -1.46
CA VAL A 751 -26.57 12.97 -2.27
C VAL A 751 -25.40 13.93 -2.18
N ILE A 752 -24.23 13.42 -1.79
CA ILE A 752 -23.00 14.19 -1.64
C ILE A 752 -21.96 13.68 -2.63
N SER A 753 -21.74 14.46 -3.68
CA SER A 753 -20.75 14.16 -4.74
C SER A 753 -19.41 14.86 -4.55
N ALA A 754 -19.13 15.32 -3.32
CA ALA A 754 -17.80 15.74 -2.94
C ALA A 754 -16.86 14.53 -2.95
N GLN A 755 -15.64 14.72 -3.45
CA GLN A 755 -14.58 13.73 -3.49
C GLN A 755 -14.08 13.50 -2.07
N TYR A 756 -14.49 12.39 -1.48
CA TYR A 756 -13.99 11.90 -0.22
C TYR A 756 -13.15 10.65 -0.43
N ASN A 757 -12.36 10.30 0.57
CA ASN A 757 -11.50 9.13 0.55
C ASN A 757 -11.19 8.67 1.99
N THR A 758 -10.46 7.57 2.14
CA THR A 758 -10.04 7.04 3.45
C THR A 758 -9.44 8.14 4.36
N THR A 759 -8.55 8.99 3.83
CA THR A 759 -7.94 10.10 4.62
C THR A 759 -8.93 11.21 4.98
N SER A 760 -10.02 11.39 4.22
CA SER A 760 -11.08 12.34 4.53
C SER A 760 -11.90 11.90 5.74
N LEU A 761 -12.13 10.58 5.88
CA LEU A 761 -12.75 10.00 7.06
C LEU A 761 -11.84 10.22 8.27
N LEU A 762 -10.58 9.80 8.20
CA LEU A 762 -9.62 9.97 9.30
C LEU A 762 -9.47 11.43 9.72
N ARG A 763 -9.34 12.34 8.75
CA ARG A 763 -9.28 13.78 9.03
C ARG A 763 -10.54 14.30 9.75
N THR A 764 -11.69 13.75 9.42
CA THR A 764 -12.95 14.11 10.08
C THR A 764 -13.00 13.56 11.51
N ILE A 765 -12.53 12.33 11.73
CA ILE A 765 -12.40 11.71 13.06
C ILE A 765 -11.47 12.54 13.95
N GLU A 766 -10.30 12.93 13.43
CA GLU A 766 -9.35 13.80 14.13
C GLU A 766 -9.99 15.11 14.58
N GLN A 767 -10.70 15.80 13.68
CA GLN A 767 -11.36 17.07 13.99
C GLN A 767 -12.44 16.92 15.06
N ILE A 768 -13.22 15.85 15.00
CA ILE A 768 -14.26 15.55 16.00
C ILE A 768 -13.64 15.29 17.37
N LEU A 769 -12.56 14.50 17.42
CA LEU A 769 -11.91 14.11 18.68
C LEU A 769 -10.89 15.14 19.19
N GLY A 770 -10.60 16.18 18.40
CA GLY A 770 -9.61 17.21 18.72
C GLY A 770 -8.16 16.71 18.60
N LEU A 771 -7.90 15.75 17.70
CA LEU A 771 -6.59 15.18 17.46
C LEU A 771 -5.86 15.97 16.36
N PRO A 772 -4.55 16.20 16.46
CA PRO A 772 -3.75 16.71 15.35
C PRO A 772 -3.69 15.66 14.21
N PRO A 773 -3.45 16.10 12.96
CA PRO A 773 -3.20 15.17 11.86
C PRO A 773 -1.93 14.33 12.12
N MET A 774 -1.93 13.08 11.67
CA MET A 774 -0.78 12.20 11.85
C MET A 774 0.34 12.52 10.87
N ASN A 775 0.02 12.87 9.62
CA ASN A 775 0.99 13.14 8.58
C ASN A 775 0.49 14.20 7.57
N GLN A 776 1.13 14.32 6.39
CA GLN A 776 0.74 15.31 5.41
C GLN A 776 -0.53 14.94 4.61
N PHE A 777 -0.90 13.66 4.48
CA PHE A 777 -2.07 13.23 3.71
C PHE A 777 -3.39 13.54 4.43
N ASP A 778 -3.54 13.12 5.69
CA ASP A 778 -4.71 13.47 6.50
C ASP A 778 -4.79 14.99 6.73
N MET A 779 -3.67 15.67 6.96
CA MET A 779 -3.66 17.13 7.10
C MET A 779 -4.16 17.86 5.84
N THR A 780 -3.85 17.37 4.65
CA THR A 780 -4.30 17.96 3.38
C THR A 780 -5.64 17.42 2.89
N ALA A 781 -6.19 16.42 3.56
CA ALA A 781 -7.47 15.82 3.22
C ALA A 781 -8.64 16.81 3.35
N THR A 782 -9.76 16.43 2.72
CA THR A 782 -11.00 17.21 2.75
C THR A 782 -11.89 16.68 3.87
N PRO A 783 -12.16 17.45 4.95
CA PRO A 783 -13.08 17.02 5.99
C PRO A 783 -14.51 16.87 5.44
N MET A 784 -15.29 15.96 5.99
CA MET A 784 -16.61 15.59 5.50
C MET A 784 -17.73 16.58 5.89
N PHE A 785 -17.44 17.89 5.84
CA PHE A 785 -18.38 18.95 6.24
C PHE A 785 -19.73 18.86 5.49
N ASP A 786 -19.71 18.49 4.22
CA ASP A 786 -20.92 18.44 3.39
C ASP A 786 -21.92 17.37 3.86
N CYS A 787 -21.50 16.40 4.68
CA CYS A 787 -22.37 15.36 5.23
C CYS A 787 -23.27 15.84 6.39
N PHE A 788 -22.95 16.97 7.03
CA PHE A 788 -23.56 17.36 8.30
C PHE A 788 -24.46 18.59 8.22
N THR A 789 -25.39 18.69 9.18
CA THR A 789 -26.29 19.82 9.41
C THR A 789 -26.23 20.25 10.88
N ASP A 790 -26.50 21.52 11.16
CA ASP A 790 -26.57 22.04 12.54
C ASP A 790 -27.91 21.73 13.22
N SER A 791 -28.88 21.17 12.49
CA SER A 791 -30.19 20.77 13.02
C SER A 791 -30.27 19.25 13.17
N PRO A 792 -30.12 18.69 14.38
CA PRO A 792 -30.11 17.25 14.58
C PRO A 792 -31.51 16.63 14.40
N ASP A 793 -31.54 15.45 13.79
CA ASP A 793 -32.67 14.53 13.78
C ASP A 793 -32.31 13.27 14.59
N PHE A 794 -32.82 13.23 15.83
CA PHE A 794 -32.57 12.14 16.77
C PHE A 794 -33.33 10.84 16.45
N THR A 795 -34.07 10.77 15.34
CA THR A 795 -34.74 9.53 14.93
C THR A 795 -33.70 8.40 14.78
N PRO A 796 -33.83 7.29 15.54
CA PRO A 796 -32.89 6.19 15.47
C PRO A 796 -32.99 5.47 14.12
N TYR A 797 -31.93 4.74 13.77
CA TYR A 797 -31.96 3.81 12.64
C TYR A 797 -32.64 2.52 13.08
N THR A 798 -33.53 1.96 12.26
CA THR A 798 -34.15 0.66 12.49
C THR A 798 -33.60 -0.37 11.52
N VAL A 799 -32.98 -1.42 12.05
CA VAL A 799 -32.41 -2.53 11.26
C VAL A 799 -33.48 -3.27 10.45
N LEU A 800 -33.13 -3.65 9.21
CA LEU A 800 -33.90 -4.55 8.38
C LEU A 800 -33.38 -5.97 8.50
N GLN A 801 -34.29 -6.95 8.47
CA GLN A 801 -33.91 -8.36 8.41
C GLN A 801 -33.29 -8.69 7.05
N ASN A 802 -32.35 -9.63 7.06
CA ASN A 802 -31.77 -10.20 5.85
C ASN A 802 -32.82 -10.98 5.05
N ASN A 803 -32.79 -10.86 3.73
CA ASN A 803 -33.68 -11.63 2.84
C ASN A 803 -33.12 -13.01 2.49
N VAL A 804 -31.82 -13.23 2.73
CA VAL A 804 -31.08 -14.47 2.40
C VAL A 804 -30.63 -15.14 3.69
N PRO A 805 -30.92 -16.43 3.93
CA PRO A 805 -30.42 -17.12 5.12
C PRO A 805 -28.88 -17.11 5.18
N ILE A 806 -28.33 -16.56 6.26
CA ILE A 806 -26.86 -16.38 6.41
C ILE A 806 -26.08 -17.71 6.49
N ASN A 807 -26.76 -18.80 6.83
CA ASN A 807 -26.19 -20.15 6.85
C ASN A 807 -26.44 -20.94 5.56
N GLN A 808 -26.86 -20.28 4.48
CA GLN A 808 -27.02 -20.91 3.18
C GLN A 808 -25.66 -21.29 2.60
N MET A 809 -25.31 -22.57 2.72
CA MET A 809 -24.05 -23.16 2.23
C MET A 809 -24.05 -23.35 0.72
N ASN A 810 -22.88 -23.22 0.10
CA ASN A 810 -22.70 -23.64 -1.29
C ASN A 810 -22.98 -25.15 -1.45
N PRO A 811 -23.62 -25.57 -2.55
CA PRO A 811 -23.88 -26.99 -2.80
C PRO A 811 -22.58 -27.76 -3.08
N ASP A 812 -22.64 -29.09 -2.97
CA ASP A 812 -21.56 -29.93 -3.49
C ASP A 812 -21.42 -29.69 -5.01
N PRO A 813 -20.21 -29.44 -5.55
CA PRO A 813 -20.01 -29.19 -6.98
C PRO A 813 -20.65 -30.27 -7.87
N ALA A 814 -20.67 -31.53 -7.44
CA ALA A 814 -21.27 -32.62 -8.20
C ALA A 814 -22.78 -32.45 -8.42
N LYS A 815 -23.46 -31.65 -7.58
CA LYS A 815 -24.90 -31.35 -7.68
C LYS A 815 -25.20 -30.10 -8.51
N VAL A 816 -24.19 -29.34 -8.92
CA VAL A 816 -24.37 -28.12 -9.72
C VAL A 816 -24.57 -28.51 -11.18
N SER A 817 -25.77 -28.34 -11.73
CA SER A 817 -26.09 -28.76 -13.11
C SER A 817 -25.36 -27.95 -14.17
N ASP A 818 -25.22 -26.63 -13.97
CA ASP A 818 -24.49 -25.74 -14.87
C ASP A 818 -22.97 -26.05 -14.86
N SER A 819 -22.40 -26.26 -16.04
CA SER A 819 -21.00 -26.68 -16.16
C SER A 819 -20.00 -25.59 -15.77
N LEU A 820 -20.31 -24.31 -16.00
CA LEU A 820 -19.41 -23.21 -15.65
C LEU A 820 -19.43 -23.00 -14.14
N LEU A 821 -20.61 -22.94 -13.54
CA LEU A 821 -20.75 -22.80 -12.08
C LEU A 821 -20.15 -24.00 -11.35
N ARG A 822 -20.25 -25.21 -11.91
CA ARG A 822 -19.57 -26.39 -11.36
C ARG A 822 -18.05 -26.25 -11.37
N ARG A 823 -17.46 -25.75 -12.47
CA ARG A 823 -16.01 -25.49 -12.55
C ARG A 823 -15.58 -24.43 -11.54
N HIS A 824 -16.35 -23.37 -11.40
CA HIS A 824 -16.12 -22.32 -10.40
C HIS A 824 -16.12 -22.87 -8.98
N ALA A 825 -17.08 -23.74 -8.64
CA ALA A 825 -17.12 -24.37 -7.31
C ALA A 825 -15.88 -25.25 -7.04
N TYR A 826 -15.37 -25.97 -8.04
CA TYR A 826 -14.10 -26.70 -7.92
C TYR A 826 -12.88 -25.78 -7.81
N ALA A 827 -12.88 -24.66 -8.52
CA ALA A 827 -11.83 -23.65 -8.43
C ALA A 827 -11.82 -23.02 -7.03
N SER A 828 -12.97 -22.57 -6.53
CA SER A 828 -13.13 -21.98 -5.19
C SER A 828 -12.60 -22.87 -4.08
N ALA A 829 -12.77 -24.19 -4.18
CA ALA A 829 -12.26 -25.13 -3.19
C ALA A 829 -10.72 -25.21 -3.11
N ARG A 830 -10.00 -24.58 -4.05
CA ARG A 830 -8.53 -24.53 -4.12
C ARG A 830 -7.96 -23.14 -3.85
N LEU A 831 -8.81 -22.11 -3.74
CA LEU A 831 -8.40 -20.74 -3.52
C LEU A 831 -7.96 -20.55 -2.05
N PRO A 832 -6.89 -19.78 -1.78
CA PRO A 832 -6.38 -19.51 -0.43
C PRO A 832 -7.21 -18.42 0.30
N LEU A 833 -8.54 -18.57 0.29
CA LEU A 833 -9.49 -17.57 0.81
C LEU A 833 -9.51 -17.46 2.34
N ASN A 834 -8.67 -18.20 3.06
CA ASN A 834 -8.52 -18.07 4.51
C ASN A 834 -7.36 -17.13 4.90
N MET A 835 -6.77 -16.46 3.92
CA MET A 835 -5.79 -15.40 4.07
C MET A 835 -6.31 -14.19 3.27
N PRO A 836 -6.29 -12.96 3.81
CA PRO A 836 -6.72 -11.78 3.07
C PRO A 836 -5.96 -11.64 1.75
N ASP A 837 -6.69 -11.45 0.66
CA ASP A 837 -6.15 -11.06 -0.68
C ASP A 837 -5.01 -11.91 -1.27
N GLN A 838 -4.81 -13.14 -0.79
CA GLN A 838 -3.86 -14.08 -1.40
C GLN A 838 -4.49 -14.86 -2.56
N CYS A 839 -5.78 -14.66 -2.82
CA CYS A 839 -6.51 -15.28 -3.91
C CYS A 839 -6.19 -14.59 -5.25
N PRO A 840 -6.08 -15.32 -6.39
CA PRO A 840 -6.14 -14.70 -7.70
C PRO A 840 -7.48 -13.96 -7.86
N GLU A 841 -7.40 -12.62 -7.87
CA GLU A 841 -8.57 -11.75 -7.74
C GLU A 841 -9.48 -11.82 -8.96
N ASP A 842 -8.95 -11.95 -10.19
CA ASP A 842 -9.80 -12.14 -11.40
C ASP A 842 -10.68 -13.38 -11.27
N LEU A 843 -10.04 -14.48 -10.89
CA LEU A 843 -10.73 -15.76 -10.78
C LEU A 843 -11.84 -15.65 -9.72
N LEU A 844 -11.56 -15.04 -8.57
CA LEU A 844 -12.58 -14.79 -7.55
C LEU A 844 -13.71 -13.91 -8.11
N ASN A 845 -13.37 -12.80 -8.75
CA ASN A 845 -14.31 -11.85 -9.33
C ASN A 845 -15.23 -12.48 -10.40
N ARG A 846 -14.70 -13.34 -11.27
CA ARG A 846 -15.49 -14.16 -12.21
C ARG A 846 -16.42 -15.12 -11.48
N ILE A 847 -15.91 -15.79 -10.45
CA ILE A 847 -16.71 -16.70 -9.63
C ILE A 847 -17.89 -15.95 -9.01
N LEU A 848 -17.65 -14.79 -8.40
CA LEU A 848 -18.68 -13.95 -7.79
C LEU A 848 -19.68 -13.46 -8.83
N TRP A 849 -19.22 -12.90 -9.94
CA TRP A 849 -20.10 -12.41 -11.01
C TRP A 849 -21.07 -13.49 -11.49
N HIS A 850 -20.55 -14.66 -11.85
CA HIS A 850 -21.39 -15.74 -12.37
C HIS A 850 -22.26 -16.40 -11.30
N ALA A 851 -21.83 -16.41 -10.05
CA ALA A 851 -22.67 -16.82 -8.94
C ALA A 851 -23.88 -15.89 -8.77
N MET A 852 -23.70 -14.57 -8.97
CA MET A 852 -24.75 -13.57 -8.75
C MET A 852 -25.64 -13.33 -9.99
N LYS A 853 -25.06 -13.33 -11.19
CA LYS A 853 -25.74 -12.99 -12.47
C LYS A 853 -26.09 -14.22 -13.31
N GLY A 854 -25.56 -15.39 -12.96
CA GLY A 854 -25.69 -16.63 -13.73
C GLY A 854 -24.59 -16.81 -14.79
N SER A 855 -24.45 -18.04 -15.27
CA SER A 855 -23.42 -18.43 -16.26
C SER A 855 -23.60 -17.80 -17.64
N ALA A 856 -24.83 -17.40 -18.00
CA ALA A 856 -25.13 -16.76 -19.27
C ALA A 856 -24.79 -15.25 -19.29
N ALA A 857 -24.62 -14.62 -18.12
CA ALA A 857 -24.33 -13.21 -18.04
C ALA A 857 -22.87 -12.94 -18.47
N PRO A 858 -22.63 -12.02 -19.43
CA PRO A 858 -21.28 -11.69 -19.85
C PRO A 858 -20.54 -11.04 -18.70
N TYR A 859 -19.41 -11.61 -18.28
CA TYR A 859 -18.51 -11.00 -17.31
C TYR A 859 -17.96 -9.66 -17.85
N PRO A 860 -17.84 -8.60 -17.03
CA PRO A 860 -17.17 -7.36 -17.42
C PRO A 860 -15.67 -7.59 -17.56
N ALA A 861 -15.24 -8.32 -18.60
CA ALA A 861 -13.85 -8.72 -18.81
C ALA A 861 -12.89 -7.54 -19.10
N TRP A 862 -13.39 -6.31 -19.21
CA TRP A 862 -12.57 -5.09 -19.19
C TRP A 862 -12.07 -4.76 -17.79
N ALA A 863 -12.75 -5.26 -16.77
CA ALA A 863 -12.50 -4.94 -15.37
C ALA A 863 -11.43 -5.82 -14.73
N VAL A 864 -10.90 -6.79 -15.46
CA VAL A 864 -9.74 -7.56 -14.99
C VAL A 864 -8.90 -8.04 -16.16
N THR A 865 -7.58 -8.00 -15.99
CA THR A 865 -6.60 -8.61 -16.89
C THR A 865 -6.52 -10.11 -16.66
N ALA A 866 -6.59 -10.90 -17.73
CA ALA A 866 -6.22 -12.30 -17.65
C ALA A 866 -4.73 -12.39 -17.28
N ASP A 867 -4.41 -12.92 -16.11
CA ASP A 867 -3.11 -13.55 -15.91
C ASP A 867 -3.13 -14.87 -16.71
N GLU A 868 -2.07 -15.20 -17.44
CA GLU A 868 -2.06 -16.43 -18.26
C GLU A 868 -2.09 -17.71 -17.41
N ASP A 869 -1.88 -17.56 -16.09
CA ASP A 869 -1.95 -18.61 -15.07
C ASP A 869 -3.36 -18.76 -14.40
N ASP A 870 -4.36 -17.92 -14.75
CA ASP A 870 -5.74 -17.94 -14.18
C ASP A 870 -6.74 -18.87 -14.90
#